data_AF-A0A8H6QAJ7-F1
#
_entry.id   AF-A0A8H6QAJ7-F1
#
_cell.length_a   1.000
_cell.length_b   1.000
_cell.length_c   1.000
_cell.angle_alpha   90.00
_cell.angle_beta   90.00
_cell.angle_gamma   90.00
#
_symmetry.space_group_name_H-M   'P 1'
#
loop_
_entity.id
_entity.type
_entity.pdbx_description
1 polymer ?
#
loop_
_entity_poly.entity_id
_entity_poly.type
_entity_poly.pdbx_seq_one_letter_code
_entity_poly.pdbx_strand_id
1 'polypeptide(L)'
;MAESVAQIKCECKHDAWGKKGKDALAAQLWAKSPGSGDIKETETYSEMWMGTYPTNPSKILATGELLADYIKNNPQLIGKAVLDRYGPEIPFLPKILSFAKALPLQIHPDKALAEKLHETDPKKFGDPNHKPEIAIALSNFELFAGFKPLKDIESLMKLKPLERFVPPHEKFDDELLRQICKALLSASPVAVAETINELQNIPESQFGPNSSYIPGMLERLRKQYSEYDNGNLVAALLMNYLSIGPGEAVNVPADSLHAYLNGDIMECMARSDNVLNTGFCPRPARDNVDLFSRALTFKPHSKDEVILPRKKSDKGLNGKTDEYAPAFSEFNVLATCLGPGETETHKAILGPSLMIVTKGNGQMNAPGDKRFDLKEGYTYFIGQGVSLDFYTEKGMALLKQKYNPLSLNNSSAERWVRSQFPLLPSAEIRGQGAHNRVAEVSQPMIPESAPAWMLFWAREDSSMRFGFPFVCQVESDHASSTSIDSSGSGSSNNVTAIIIGVVVGGVAAIAITAGILFFLYKRRRWDRIRRREEQLLEYHIQAGLKAEDAELATMRGRPSSSLSIYRAHSDDISDRPPAYQTLHVPVYDPSRYRDIDIPPAVQFSAMRQPPFQPVDNASVRDSSHLRNEHVSHLNDDSPLPQLLQPPGPAFLGASPDSTRDSIQSDTLFQATVVPADSSTLNQTARLPRRPKPVLSRLITNLN
;
A
#
# COMPACT_ATOMS: atom_id res chain seq x y z
N MET A 1 35.25 -16.22 1.11
CA MET A 1 33.92 -16.28 0.44
C MET A 1 33.02 -15.26 1.13
N ALA A 2 31.97 -14.76 0.46
CA ALA A 2 30.98 -13.92 1.13
C ALA A 2 30.18 -14.71 2.19
N GLU A 3 29.68 -13.98 3.17
CA GLU A 3 28.85 -14.51 4.24
C GLU A 3 27.40 -14.66 3.78
N SER A 4 26.81 -15.82 4.05
CA SER A 4 25.40 -16.08 3.74
C SER A 4 24.43 -15.52 4.78
N VAL A 5 24.96 -14.98 5.90
CA VAL A 5 24.21 -14.18 6.88
C VAL A 5 25.07 -12.98 7.24
N ALA A 6 24.57 -11.78 6.98
CA ALA A 6 25.27 -10.52 7.24
C ALA A 6 24.35 -9.56 8.01
N GLN A 7 24.86 -8.99 9.11
CA GLN A 7 24.18 -7.85 9.74
C GLN A 7 24.31 -6.64 8.81
N ILE A 8 23.21 -5.91 8.64
CA ILE A 8 23.17 -4.71 7.80
C ILE A 8 22.89 -3.47 8.65
N LYS A 9 23.43 -2.32 8.22
CA LYS A 9 22.95 -1.02 8.65
C LYS A 9 21.88 -0.55 7.66
N CYS A 10 20.79 -0.03 8.20
CA CYS A 10 19.72 0.64 7.46
C CYS A 10 19.67 2.12 7.86
N GLU A 11 19.26 3.00 6.95
CA GLU A 11 19.12 4.43 7.22
C GLU A 11 17.63 4.84 7.26
N CYS A 12 17.31 5.90 8.01
CA CYS A 12 15.94 6.37 8.22
C CYS A 12 15.70 7.71 7.51
N LYS A 13 14.54 7.84 6.86
CA LYS A 13 14.09 9.07 6.19
C LYS A 13 13.37 10.01 7.15
N HIS A 14 13.46 11.31 6.89
CA HIS A 14 12.99 12.39 7.75
C HIS A 14 11.90 13.25 7.06
N ASP A 15 10.89 12.60 6.47
CA ASP A 15 9.85 13.30 5.72
C ASP A 15 8.86 14.04 6.65
N ALA A 16 8.26 15.14 6.18
CA ALA A 16 7.44 16.06 6.99
C ALA A 16 6.05 15.53 7.42
N TRP A 17 5.73 14.28 7.04
CA TRP A 17 4.56 13.51 7.49
C TRP A 17 4.89 12.49 8.60
N GLY A 18 6.19 12.25 8.84
CA GLY A 18 6.67 11.29 9.83
C GLY A 18 6.33 11.69 11.27
N LYS A 19 6.30 10.69 12.16
CA LYS A 19 6.21 10.93 13.62
C LYS A 19 7.48 11.63 14.12
N LYS A 20 7.39 12.42 15.19
CA LYS A 20 8.55 13.15 15.75
C LYS A 20 9.29 12.33 16.79
N GLY A 21 10.62 12.45 16.80
CA GLY A 21 11.45 11.92 17.87
C GLY A 21 11.19 10.45 18.20
N LYS A 22 11.13 10.14 19.50
CA LYS A 22 10.85 8.78 20.00
C LYS A 22 9.44 8.26 19.69
N ASP A 23 8.49 9.12 19.29
CA ASP A 23 7.12 8.69 18.98
C ASP A 23 7.07 7.89 17.66
N ALA A 24 8.11 7.98 16.83
CA ALA A 24 8.31 7.12 15.66
C ALA A 24 8.96 5.78 16.04
N LEU A 25 8.26 4.66 15.80
CA LEU A 25 8.87 3.34 15.93
C LEU A 25 10.07 3.15 14.97
N ALA A 26 10.02 3.76 13.78
CA ALA A 26 11.14 3.81 12.85
C ALA A 26 12.40 4.46 13.48
N ALA A 27 12.25 5.52 14.28
CA ALA A 27 13.37 6.13 15.00
C ALA A 27 13.89 5.21 16.11
N GLN A 28 13.00 4.58 16.88
CA GLN A 28 13.38 3.65 17.95
C GLN A 28 14.17 2.44 17.43
N LEU A 29 13.74 1.84 16.32
CA LEU A 29 14.42 0.69 15.71
C LEU A 29 15.71 1.11 14.99
N TRP A 30 15.72 2.27 14.32
CA TRP A 30 16.93 2.82 13.70
C TRP A 30 18.01 3.14 14.74
N ALA A 31 17.70 3.87 15.82
CA ALA A 31 18.68 4.27 16.83
C ALA A 31 19.20 3.08 17.67
N LYS A 32 18.41 2.00 17.82
CA LYS A 32 18.89 0.74 18.42
C LYS A 32 19.77 -0.09 17.47
N SER A 33 19.81 0.23 16.18
CA SER A 33 20.69 -0.44 15.20
C SER A 33 22.16 0.00 15.36
N PRO A 34 23.15 -0.90 15.23
CA PRO A 34 24.55 -0.52 15.38
C PRO A 34 25.01 0.45 14.28
N GLY A 35 25.76 1.48 14.65
CA GLY A 35 26.26 2.50 13.72
C GLY A 35 25.23 3.56 13.29
N SER A 36 24.03 3.55 13.89
CA SER A 36 23.09 4.68 13.86
C SER A 36 23.45 5.78 14.87
N GLY A 37 22.75 6.92 14.80
CA GLY A 37 22.88 8.00 15.78
C GLY A 37 21.72 8.05 16.77
N ASP A 38 21.77 9.02 17.69
CA ASP A 38 20.71 9.27 18.66
C ASP A 38 19.43 9.85 18.02
N ILE A 39 18.30 9.62 18.68
CA ILE A 39 17.01 10.20 18.29
C ILE A 39 16.97 11.67 18.73
N LYS A 40 16.72 12.57 17.78
CA LYS A 40 16.43 13.98 18.05
C LYS A 40 14.93 14.22 18.13
N GLU A 41 14.46 14.69 19.29
CA GLU A 41 13.02 14.85 19.58
C GLU A 41 12.30 15.92 18.71
N THR A 42 13.05 16.79 18.03
CA THR A 42 12.53 17.83 17.14
C THR A 42 12.37 17.39 15.68
N GLU A 43 13.11 16.36 15.24
CA GLU A 43 13.08 15.87 13.85
C GLU A 43 11.96 14.83 13.65
N THR A 44 11.41 14.78 12.44
CA THR A 44 10.52 13.68 12.03
C THR A 44 11.32 12.47 11.58
N TYR A 45 10.75 11.28 11.78
CA TYR A 45 11.27 10.00 11.28
C TYR A 45 10.08 9.28 10.64
N SER A 46 10.28 8.79 9.41
CA SER A 46 9.18 8.46 8.49
C SER A 46 9.28 7.03 7.93
N GLU A 47 10.44 6.64 7.40
CA GLU A 47 10.67 5.32 6.81
C GLU A 47 12.10 4.81 7.10
N MET A 48 12.25 3.63 7.70
CA MET A 48 13.52 2.89 7.81
C MET A 48 13.54 1.79 6.74
N TRP A 49 14.38 1.93 5.71
CA TRP A 49 14.38 1.04 4.54
C TRP A 49 15.40 -0.10 4.69
N MET A 50 15.03 -1.31 4.24
CA MET A 50 15.89 -2.50 4.27
C MET A 50 16.11 -3.02 2.84
N GLY A 51 17.33 -2.97 2.30
CA GLY A 51 17.63 -3.59 1.01
C GLY A 51 18.54 -2.78 0.08
N THR A 52 18.31 -2.96 -1.21
CA THR A 52 19.19 -2.57 -2.32
C THR A 52 18.64 -1.42 -3.16
N TYR A 53 17.84 -0.54 -2.56
CA TYR A 53 17.30 0.65 -3.24
C TYR A 53 18.33 1.80 -3.24
N PRO A 54 18.67 2.41 -4.38
CA PRO A 54 19.72 3.44 -4.45
C PRO A 54 19.46 4.71 -3.62
N THR A 55 18.19 5.01 -3.34
CA THR A 55 17.73 6.23 -2.67
C THR A 55 17.93 6.21 -1.16
N ASN A 56 17.86 5.03 -0.53
CA ASN A 56 18.08 4.83 0.90
C ASN A 56 18.68 3.43 1.15
N PRO A 57 19.93 3.18 0.71
CA PRO A 57 20.48 1.83 0.60
C PRO A 57 20.99 1.28 1.93
N SER A 58 20.74 0.00 2.19
CA SER A 58 21.40 -0.72 3.29
C SER A 58 22.87 -1.04 2.98
N LYS A 59 23.69 -1.11 4.03
CA LYS A 59 25.12 -1.45 3.96
C LYS A 59 25.44 -2.67 4.81
N ILE A 60 26.43 -3.46 4.43
CA ILE A 60 26.98 -4.53 5.26
C ILE A 60 27.67 -3.88 6.47
N LEU A 61 27.21 -4.18 7.69
CA LEU A 61 27.65 -3.48 8.90
C LEU A 61 29.16 -3.61 9.15
N ALA A 62 29.74 -4.77 8.82
CA ALA A 62 31.15 -5.07 9.08
C ALA A 62 32.14 -4.44 8.08
N THR A 63 31.69 -4.00 6.90
CA THR A 63 32.57 -3.48 5.82
C THR A 63 32.18 -2.09 5.32
N GLY A 64 30.94 -1.66 5.53
CA GLY A 64 30.38 -0.44 4.95
C GLY A 64 29.98 -0.56 3.47
N GLU A 65 30.23 -1.71 2.83
CA GLU A 65 29.85 -2.00 1.44
C GLU A 65 28.33 -1.93 1.25
N LEU A 66 27.87 -1.39 0.11
CA LEU A 66 26.44 -1.37 -0.22
C LEU A 66 25.93 -2.80 -0.39
N LEU A 67 24.75 -3.12 0.16
CA LEU A 67 24.16 -4.46 0.02
C LEU A 67 23.91 -4.84 -1.45
N ALA A 68 23.68 -3.85 -2.31
CA ALA A 68 23.52 -4.04 -3.75
C ALA A 68 24.83 -4.54 -4.40
N ASP A 69 25.97 -3.91 -4.11
CA ASP A 69 27.26 -4.35 -4.61
C ASP A 69 27.67 -5.70 -4.01
N TYR A 70 27.40 -5.92 -2.73
CA TYR A 70 27.66 -7.20 -2.06
C TYR A 70 26.98 -8.38 -2.76
N ILE A 71 25.70 -8.21 -3.13
CA ILE A 71 24.91 -9.21 -3.86
C ILE A 71 25.37 -9.33 -5.32
N LYS A 72 25.66 -8.21 -5.99
CA LYS A 72 26.17 -8.18 -7.37
C LYS A 72 27.53 -8.88 -7.52
N ASN A 73 28.39 -8.74 -6.51
CA ASN A 73 29.67 -9.44 -6.39
C ASN A 73 29.50 -10.93 -6.01
N ASN A 74 28.33 -11.33 -5.50
CA ASN A 74 28.04 -12.67 -4.98
C ASN A 74 26.63 -13.17 -5.37
N PRO A 75 26.31 -13.29 -6.68
CA PRO A 75 24.95 -13.58 -7.16
C PRO A 75 24.41 -14.95 -6.69
N GLN A 76 25.28 -15.86 -6.26
CA GLN A 76 24.88 -17.12 -5.62
C GLN A 76 24.06 -16.94 -4.33
N LEU A 77 24.12 -15.77 -3.69
CA LEU A 77 23.42 -15.47 -2.43
C LEU A 77 21.91 -15.22 -2.61
N ILE A 78 21.45 -14.77 -3.78
CA ILE A 78 20.00 -14.60 -4.04
C ILE A 78 19.34 -15.87 -4.60
N GLY A 79 20.12 -16.75 -5.22
CA GLY A 79 19.63 -18.02 -5.75
C GLY A 79 19.02 -17.96 -7.14
N LYS A 80 19.02 -19.12 -7.81
CA LYS A 80 18.83 -19.20 -9.27
C LYS A 80 17.49 -18.60 -9.73
N ALA A 81 16.38 -18.94 -9.08
CA ALA A 81 15.06 -18.47 -9.49
C ALA A 81 14.89 -16.94 -9.40
N VAL A 82 15.61 -16.28 -8.48
CA VAL A 82 15.62 -14.81 -8.38
C VAL A 82 16.57 -14.23 -9.43
N LEU A 83 17.77 -14.80 -9.57
CA LEU A 83 18.76 -14.38 -10.55
C LEU A 83 18.24 -14.47 -12.00
N ASP A 84 17.50 -15.54 -12.32
CA ASP A 84 16.88 -15.77 -13.64
C ASP A 84 15.77 -14.75 -13.96
N ARG A 85 15.03 -14.27 -12.94
CA ARG A 85 13.82 -13.44 -13.12
C ARG A 85 14.04 -11.93 -12.87
N TYR A 86 14.98 -11.58 -12.00
CA TYR A 86 15.21 -10.21 -11.52
C TYR A 86 16.68 -9.76 -11.61
N GLY A 87 17.60 -10.63 -12.03
CA GLY A 87 19.03 -10.35 -11.95
C GLY A 87 19.56 -10.39 -10.50
N PRO A 88 20.77 -9.85 -10.23
CA PRO A 88 21.41 -9.88 -8.91
C PRO A 88 20.82 -8.84 -7.94
N GLU A 89 19.51 -8.92 -7.68
CA GLU A 89 18.74 -7.92 -6.95
C GLU A 89 17.76 -8.54 -5.95
N ILE A 90 17.33 -7.75 -4.95
CA ILE A 90 16.22 -8.12 -4.07
C ILE A 90 14.91 -7.64 -4.72
N PRO A 91 13.92 -8.55 -4.98
CA PRO A 91 12.70 -8.22 -5.73
C PRO A 91 11.60 -7.54 -4.90
N PHE A 92 11.90 -7.18 -3.65
CA PHE A 92 10.99 -6.56 -2.69
C PHE A 92 11.73 -5.56 -1.80
N LEU A 93 10.99 -4.59 -1.25
CA LEU A 93 11.46 -3.65 -0.23
C LEU A 93 10.60 -3.78 1.02
N PRO A 94 11.15 -4.19 2.17
CA PRO A 94 10.56 -3.97 3.48
C PRO A 94 10.92 -2.58 4.02
N LYS A 95 9.99 -1.97 4.76
CA LYS A 95 10.23 -0.74 5.50
C LYS A 95 9.55 -0.79 6.86
N ILE A 96 10.13 -0.14 7.88
CA ILE A 96 9.34 0.34 9.03
C ILE A 96 8.86 1.74 8.69
N LEU A 97 7.55 1.96 8.69
CA LEU A 97 6.92 3.25 8.48
C LEU A 97 6.36 3.81 9.80
N SER A 98 6.47 5.12 9.99
CA SER A 98 5.96 5.85 11.17
C SER A 98 5.36 7.19 10.75
N PHE A 99 4.02 7.29 10.68
CA PHE A 99 3.31 8.46 10.15
C PHE A 99 2.28 9.05 11.13
N ALA A 100 2.13 10.37 11.10
CA ALA A 100 1.17 11.15 11.89
C ALA A 100 0.24 12.04 11.03
N LYS A 101 0.39 11.99 9.71
CA LYS A 101 -0.47 12.64 8.71
C LYS A 101 -0.85 11.60 7.65
N ALA A 102 -1.98 11.82 6.98
CA ALA A 102 -2.37 10.99 5.85
C ALA A 102 -1.30 11.03 4.74
N LEU A 103 -0.86 9.87 4.28
CA LEU A 103 -0.04 9.76 3.07
C LEU A 103 -0.90 10.09 1.84
N PRO A 104 -0.28 10.43 0.68
CA PRO A 104 -1.00 10.71 -0.56
C PRO A 104 -2.10 9.68 -0.87
N LEU A 105 -3.23 10.15 -1.37
CA LEU A 105 -4.30 9.29 -1.87
C LEU A 105 -3.84 8.68 -3.19
N GLN A 106 -3.42 7.42 -3.13
CA GLN A 106 -2.51 6.82 -4.10
C GLN A 106 -3.02 5.50 -4.69
N ILE A 107 -2.49 5.17 -5.86
CA ILE A 107 -2.61 3.86 -6.52
C ILE A 107 -1.32 3.53 -7.26
N HIS A 108 -1.08 2.24 -7.48
CA HIS A 108 0.03 1.72 -8.25
C HIS A 108 -0.47 1.13 -9.58
N PRO A 109 0.12 1.46 -10.73
CA PRO A 109 -0.29 0.86 -11.99
C PRO A 109 -0.08 -0.67 -11.98
N ASP A 110 -0.96 -1.41 -12.67
CA ASP A 110 -0.69 -2.80 -13.00
C ASP A 110 0.54 -2.90 -13.91
N LYS A 111 1.10 -4.11 -14.10
CA LYS A 111 2.34 -4.27 -14.86
C LYS A 111 2.22 -3.82 -16.33
N ALA A 112 1.08 -4.08 -16.97
CA ALA A 112 0.86 -3.75 -18.39
C ALA A 112 0.57 -2.25 -18.62
N LEU A 113 0.20 -1.52 -17.56
CA LEU A 113 0.16 -0.06 -17.52
C LEU A 113 1.53 0.53 -17.13
N ALA A 114 2.24 -0.07 -16.18
CA ALA A 114 3.58 0.34 -15.75
C ALA A 114 4.60 0.27 -16.90
N GLU A 115 4.61 -0.82 -17.68
CA GLU A 115 5.42 -0.96 -18.90
C GLU A 115 5.23 0.23 -19.85
N LYS A 116 3.98 0.54 -20.22
CA LYS A 116 3.63 1.64 -21.13
C LYS A 116 3.92 3.03 -20.55
N LEU A 117 3.76 3.20 -19.24
CA LEU A 117 4.06 4.45 -18.55
C LEU A 117 5.56 4.70 -18.46
N HIS A 118 6.37 3.67 -18.22
CA HIS A 118 7.82 3.72 -18.28
C HIS A 118 8.32 4.03 -19.71
N GLU A 119 7.74 3.41 -20.74
CA GLU A 119 8.03 3.74 -22.14
C GLU A 119 7.69 5.21 -22.50
N THR A 120 6.62 5.77 -21.92
CA THR A 120 6.11 7.10 -22.26
C THR A 120 6.78 8.23 -21.47
N ASP A 121 7.01 8.04 -20.17
CA ASP A 121 7.67 9.01 -19.29
C ASP A 121 8.62 8.30 -18.29
N PRO A 122 9.79 7.82 -18.77
CA PRO A 122 10.79 7.14 -17.93
C PRO A 122 11.49 8.08 -16.91
N LYS A 123 11.10 9.36 -16.83
CA LYS A 123 11.53 10.29 -15.77
C LYS A 123 10.56 10.35 -14.60
N LYS A 124 9.33 9.88 -14.79
CA LYS A 124 8.29 9.81 -13.76
C LYS A 124 8.05 8.37 -13.30
N PHE A 125 7.96 7.44 -14.25
CA PHE A 125 7.71 6.03 -13.98
C PHE A 125 9.03 5.30 -14.15
N GLY A 126 9.70 5.01 -13.03
CA GLY A 126 11.13 4.72 -13.06
C GLY A 126 11.51 3.31 -13.49
N ASP A 127 10.54 2.43 -13.50
CA ASP A 127 10.65 1.02 -13.82
C ASP A 127 9.37 0.55 -14.53
N PRO A 128 9.42 -0.55 -15.31
CA PRO A 128 8.24 -1.13 -15.96
C PRO A 128 7.46 -2.09 -15.05
N ASN A 129 7.60 -2.01 -13.72
CA ASN A 129 7.07 -3.01 -12.81
C ASN A 129 5.81 -2.54 -12.06
N HIS A 130 5.00 -3.49 -11.60
CA HIS A 130 3.91 -3.23 -10.67
C HIS A 130 4.42 -3.07 -9.23
N LYS A 131 3.62 -2.42 -8.38
CA LYS A 131 3.93 -2.17 -6.97
C LYS A 131 2.84 -2.68 -6.01
N PRO A 132 2.53 -3.99 -5.99
CA PRO A 132 1.69 -4.56 -4.94
C PRO A 132 2.42 -4.54 -3.59
N GLU A 133 1.66 -4.31 -2.51
CA GLU A 133 2.15 -4.15 -1.15
C GLU A 133 1.34 -4.94 -0.11
N ILE A 134 1.91 -5.07 1.08
CA ILE A 134 1.17 -5.36 2.32
C ILE A 134 1.62 -4.39 3.41
N ALA A 135 0.71 -4.06 4.32
CA ALA A 135 1.03 -3.33 5.54
C ALA A 135 0.62 -4.16 6.77
N ILE A 136 1.59 -4.47 7.64
CA ILE A 136 1.38 -5.17 8.91
C ILE A 136 1.48 -4.14 10.04
N ALA A 137 0.43 -4.00 10.84
CA ALA A 137 0.37 -3.03 11.94
C ALA A 137 1.39 -3.35 13.05
N LEU A 138 2.10 -2.33 13.54
CA LEU A 138 3.01 -2.40 14.68
C LEU A 138 2.51 -1.57 15.87
N SER A 139 1.79 -0.48 15.60
CA SER A 139 0.89 0.20 16.54
C SER A 139 -0.58 -0.07 16.16
N ASN A 140 -1.52 0.65 16.78
CA ASN A 140 -2.82 0.87 16.12
C ASN A 140 -2.57 1.61 14.80
N PHE A 141 -3.22 1.18 13.71
CA PHE A 141 -2.98 1.65 12.36
C PHE A 141 -4.31 2.00 11.68
N GLU A 142 -4.45 3.26 11.30
CA GLU A 142 -5.61 3.80 10.58
C GLU A 142 -5.31 3.95 9.09
N LEU A 143 -6.25 3.55 8.22
CA LEU A 143 -6.12 3.68 6.78
C LEU A 143 -7.47 3.79 6.05
N PHE A 144 -7.42 4.27 4.81
CA PHE A 144 -8.38 3.92 3.77
C PHE A 144 -7.74 2.94 2.78
N ALA A 145 -8.49 1.93 2.33
CA ALA A 145 -8.08 1.04 1.24
C ALA A 145 -9.31 0.45 0.53
N GLY A 146 -9.33 0.50 -0.80
CA GLY A 146 -10.41 -0.03 -1.63
C GLY A 146 -11.72 0.75 -1.55
N PHE A 147 -12.66 0.44 -2.46
CA PHE A 147 -13.99 1.05 -2.50
C PHE A 147 -14.99 0.29 -1.61
N LYS A 148 -15.83 1.04 -0.88
CA LYS A 148 -16.95 0.49 -0.10
C LYS A 148 -17.93 -0.29 -1.00
N PRO A 149 -18.67 -1.28 -0.48
CA PRO A 149 -19.76 -1.90 -1.22
C PRO A 149 -20.74 -0.85 -1.79
N LEU A 150 -21.18 -1.05 -3.04
CA LEU A 150 -21.99 -0.06 -3.79
C LEU A 150 -23.17 0.50 -3.00
N LYS A 151 -23.89 -0.35 -2.27
CA LYS A 151 -25.04 0.01 -1.43
C LYS A 151 -24.73 1.07 -0.37
N ASP A 152 -23.53 1.01 0.23
CA ASP A 152 -23.10 1.98 1.25
C ASP A 152 -22.78 3.33 0.57
N ILE A 153 -22.20 3.31 -0.64
CA ILE A 153 -21.96 4.53 -1.43
C ILE A 153 -23.28 5.12 -1.94
N GLU A 154 -24.18 4.31 -2.51
CA GLU A 154 -25.52 4.70 -2.96
C GLU A 154 -26.33 5.35 -1.84
N SER A 155 -26.18 4.86 -0.61
CA SER A 155 -26.82 5.43 0.59
C SER A 155 -26.25 6.81 0.95
N LEU A 156 -24.93 6.99 0.84
CA LEU A 156 -24.28 8.30 1.03
C LEU A 156 -24.63 9.30 -0.07
N MET A 157 -24.73 8.85 -1.33
CA MET A 157 -25.03 9.71 -2.49
C MET A 157 -26.46 10.25 -2.51
N LYS A 158 -27.33 9.79 -1.61
CA LYS A 158 -28.67 10.34 -1.33
C LYS A 158 -28.66 11.50 -0.32
N LEU A 159 -27.50 11.84 0.25
CA LEU A 159 -27.35 13.06 1.04
C LEU A 159 -27.31 14.27 0.09
N LYS A 160 -28.22 15.22 0.29
CA LYS A 160 -28.42 16.41 -0.57
C LYS A 160 -27.13 17.13 -1.05
N PRO A 161 -26.06 17.31 -0.24
CA PRO A 161 -24.82 17.93 -0.71
C PRO A 161 -24.15 17.19 -1.88
N LEU A 162 -24.37 15.87 -1.97
CA LEU A 162 -23.68 14.95 -2.88
C LEU A 162 -24.44 14.67 -4.18
N GLU A 163 -25.76 14.94 -4.24
CA GLU A 163 -26.57 14.82 -5.45
C GLU A 163 -25.90 15.49 -6.67
N ARG A 164 -25.21 16.62 -6.45
CA ARG A 164 -24.49 17.40 -7.47
C ARG A 164 -23.35 16.65 -8.18
N PHE A 165 -22.89 15.51 -7.65
CA PHE A 165 -21.82 14.69 -8.23
C PHE A 165 -22.32 13.39 -8.86
N VAL A 166 -23.63 13.12 -8.79
CA VAL A 166 -24.26 11.90 -9.30
C VAL A 166 -24.84 12.18 -10.70
N PRO A 167 -24.29 11.62 -11.79
CA PRO A 167 -24.89 11.78 -13.11
C PRO A 167 -26.20 10.98 -13.21
N PRO A 168 -27.08 11.32 -14.18
CA PRO A 168 -28.27 10.52 -14.47
C PRO A 168 -27.91 9.07 -14.82
N HIS A 169 -28.57 8.11 -14.19
CA HIS A 169 -28.26 6.68 -14.28
C HIS A 169 -29.52 5.82 -14.14
N GLU A 170 -29.48 4.61 -14.70
CA GLU A 170 -30.53 3.60 -14.51
C GLU A 170 -30.25 2.65 -13.32
N LYS A 171 -28.97 2.49 -12.96
CA LYS A 171 -28.47 1.55 -11.96
C LYS A 171 -27.27 2.16 -11.24
N PHE A 172 -27.03 1.71 -10.01
CA PHE A 172 -25.83 2.06 -9.26
C PHE A 172 -24.82 0.91 -9.38
N ASP A 173 -23.80 1.08 -10.21
CA ASP A 173 -22.79 0.07 -10.57
C ASP A 173 -21.36 0.63 -10.59
N ASP A 174 -20.37 -0.23 -10.88
CA ASP A 174 -18.94 0.09 -10.92
C ASP A 174 -18.59 1.24 -11.89
N GLU A 175 -19.38 1.44 -12.95
CA GLU A 175 -19.15 2.51 -13.93
C GLU A 175 -19.79 3.83 -13.45
N LEU A 176 -20.95 3.79 -12.81
CA LEU A 176 -21.45 4.96 -12.08
C LEU A 176 -20.47 5.38 -10.96
N LEU A 177 -19.88 4.41 -10.24
CA LEU A 177 -18.85 4.68 -9.23
C LEU A 177 -17.60 5.34 -9.87
N ARG A 178 -17.14 4.85 -11.03
CA ARG A 178 -16.07 5.50 -11.80
C ARG A 178 -16.42 6.97 -12.10
N GLN A 179 -17.64 7.24 -12.56
CA GLN A 179 -18.09 8.58 -12.92
C GLN A 179 -18.21 9.51 -11.70
N ILE A 180 -18.78 9.04 -10.59
CA ILE A 180 -18.86 9.79 -9.32
C ILE A 180 -17.45 10.10 -8.79
N CYS A 181 -16.54 9.12 -8.79
CA CYS A 181 -15.16 9.35 -8.37
C CYS A 181 -14.45 10.39 -9.25
N LYS A 182 -14.64 10.32 -10.58
CA LYS A 182 -14.12 11.34 -11.51
C LYS A 182 -14.73 12.72 -11.25
N ALA A 183 -16.01 12.81 -10.94
CA ALA A 183 -16.68 14.06 -10.61
C ALA A 183 -16.10 14.69 -9.33
N LEU A 184 -15.93 13.90 -8.26
CA LEU A 184 -15.32 14.36 -7.00
C LEU A 184 -13.85 14.79 -7.18
N LEU A 185 -13.04 14.00 -7.91
CA LEU A 185 -11.65 14.35 -8.21
C LEU A 185 -11.50 15.57 -9.14
N SER A 186 -12.50 15.85 -9.97
CA SER A 186 -12.52 17.01 -10.88
C SER A 186 -13.24 18.24 -10.30
N ALA A 187 -13.83 18.13 -9.10
CA ALA A 187 -14.59 19.20 -8.47
C ALA A 187 -13.75 20.47 -8.24
N SER A 188 -14.39 21.63 -8.36
CA SER A 188 -13.74 22.92 -8.11
C SER A 188 -13.37 23.08 -6.62
N PRO A 189 -12.33 23.86 -6.26
CA PRO A 189 -11.95 24.08 -4.86
C PRO A 189 -13.14 24.51 -3.98
N VAL A 190 -13.96 25.42 -4.51
CA VAL A 190 -15.15 25.95 -3.85
C VAL A 190 -16.19 24.85 -3.64
N ALA A 191 -16.50 24.04 -4.67
CA ALA A 191 -17.48 22.96 -4.55
C ALA A 191 -17.03 21.88 -3.55
N VAL A 192 -15.74 21.60 -3.43
CA VAL A 192 -15.21 20.68 -2.39
C VAL A 192 -15.42 21.27 -1.00
N ALA A 193 -15.04 22.54 -0.77
CA ALA A 193 -15.17 23.19 0.53
C ALA A 193 -16.64 23.39 0.95
N GLU A 194 -17.52 23.79 0.03
CA GLU A 194 -18.98 23.83 0.24
C GLU A 194 -19.50 22.45 0.67
N THR A 195 -19.19 21.40 -0.10
CA THR A 195 -19.65 20.03 0.19
C THR A 195 -19.16 19.55 1.56
N ILE A 196 -17.90 19.81 1.93
CA ILE A 196 -17.36 19.45 3.25
C ILE A 196 -18.13 20.17 4.36
N ASN A 197 -18.32 21.48 4.24
CA ASN A 197 -19.03 22.27 5.25
C ASN A 197 -20.53 21.87 5.33
N GLU A 198 -21.19 21.58 4.21
CA GLU A 198 -22.57 21.07 4.20
C GLU A 198 -22.68 19.70 4.87
N LEU A 199 -21.77 18.75 4.55
CA LEU A 199 -21.74 17.41 5.17
C LEU A 199 -21.46 17.48 6.68
N GLN A 200 -20.64 18.41 7.15
CA GLN A 200 -20.36 18.59 8.58
C GLN A 200 -21.57 19.10 9.38
N ASN A 201 -22.58 19.68 8.73
CA ASN A 201 -23.83 20.09 9.36
C ASN A 201 -24.91 18.98 9.38
N ILE A 202 -24.64 17.82 8.76
CA ILE A 202 -25.54 16.66 8.80
C ILE A 202 -25.25 15.82 10.05
N PRO A 203 -26.26 15.45 10.86
CA PRO A 203 -26.06 14.56 12.01
C PRO A 203 -25.48 13.20 11.61
N GLU A 204 -24.49 12.70 12.36
CA GLU A 204 -23.78 11.45 12.08
C GLU A 204 -24.70 10.24 11.85
N SER A 205 -25.88 10.21 12.50
CA SER A 205 -26.90 9.16 12.33
C SER A 205 -27.48 9.07 10.92
N GLN A 206 -27.45 10.14 10.12
CA GLN A 206 -27.95 10.15 8.73
C GLN A 206 -26.97 9.53 7.73
N PHE A 207 -25.68 9.38 8.09
CA PHE A 207 -24.69 8.70 7.25
C PHE A 207 -24.83 7.17 7.29
N GLY A 208 -25.59 6.62 8.25
CA GLY A 208 -25.75 5.19 8.47
C GLY A 208 -24.64 4.58 9.34
N PRO A 209 -24.87 3.36 9.89
CA PRO A 209 -24.06 2.79 10.97
C PRO A 209 -22.59 2.52 10.58
N ASN A 210 -22.32 2.24 9.30
CA ASN A 210 -20.97 1.95 8.80
C ASN A 210 -20.13 3.23 8.50
N SER A 211 -20.77 4.41 8.54
CA SER A 211 -20.27 5.65 7.94
C SER A 211 -20.47 6.90 8.81
N SER A 212 -20.97 6.76 10.05
CA SER A 212 -21.15 7.85 11.02
C SER A 212 -19.87 8.65 11.30
N TYR A 213 -18.69 8.03 11.13
CA TYR A 213 -17.37 8.65 11.32
C TYR A 213 -17.04 9.78 10.31
N ILE A 214 -17.82 9.95 9.23
CA ILE A 214 -17.47 10.80 8.09
C ILE A 214 -17.32 12.29 8.44
N PRO A 215 -18.22 12.95 9.20
CA PRO A 215 -18.06 14.37 9.56
C PRO A 215 -16.76 14.66 10.34
N GLY A 216 -16.46 13.86 11.37
CA GLY A 216 -15.23 13.97 12.15
C GLY A 216 -13.96 13.63 11.34
N MET A 217 -14.06 12.70 10.40
CA MET A 217 -12.96 12.38 9.48
C MET A 217 -12.69 13.50 8.48
N LEU A 218 -13.72 14.10 7.88
CA LEU A 218 -13.57 15.27 7.01
C LEU A 218 -12.96 16.45 7.76
N GLU A 219 -13.35 16.66 9.03
CA GLU A 219 -12.73 17.66 9.91
C GLU A 219 -11.24 17.40 10.17
N ARG A 220 -10.85 16.14 10.36
CA ARG A 220 -9.44 15.75 10.53
C ARG A 220 -8.64 15.92 9.24
N LEU A 221 -9.17 15.48 8.11
CA LEU A 221 -8.47 15.53 6.81
C LEU A 221 -8.31 16.98 6.31
N ARG A 222 -9.33 17.83 6.44
CA ARG A 222 -9.20 19.25 6.02
C ARG A 222 -8.16 20.03 6.84
N LYS A 223 -7.91 19.64 8.09
CA LYS A 223 -6.83 20.21 8.93
C LYS A 223 -5.43 19.79 8.49
N GLN A 224 -5.30 18.68 7.74
CA GLN A 224 -4.02 18.22 7.21
C GLN A 224 -3.78 18.70 5.76
N TYR A 225 -4.84 18.79 4.94
CA TYR A 225 -4.72 19.02 3.47
C TYR A 225 -5.56 20.19 2.91
N SER A 226 -6.11 21.04 3.77
CA SER A 226 -7.14 22.05 3.47
C SER A 226 -8.50 21.46 3.07
N GLU A 227 -9.55 22.26 3.17
CA GLU A 227 -10.88 21.97 2.64
C GLU A 227 -10.97 21.98 1.11
N TYR A 228 -9.86 22.32 0.42
CA TYR A 228 -9.77 22.35 -1.03
C TYR A 228 -9.11 21.10 -1.63
N ASP A 229 -8.92 20.02 -0.85
CA ASP A 229 -8.41 18.74 -1.34
C ASP A 229 -9.55 17.76 -1.68
N ASN A 230 -9.63 17.39 -2.97
CA ASN A 230 -10.61 16.46 -3.52
C ASN A 230 -10.52 15.05 -2.88
N GLY A 231 -9.35 14.66 -2.38
CA GLY A 231 -9.11 13.40 -1.68
C GLY A 231 -9.90 13.29 -0.37
N ASN A 232 -10.21 14.42 0.29
CA ASN A 232 -11.06 14.45 1.48
C ASN A 232 -12.40 13.74 1.22
N LEU A 233 -13.06 14.10 0.11
CA LEU A 233 -14.36 13.56 -0.27
C LEU A 233 -14.24 12.13 -0.79
N VAL A 234 -13.29 11.84 -1.67
CA VAL A 234 -13.11 10.48 -2.23
C VAL A 234 -12.82 9.46 -1.12
N ALA A 235 -11.90 9.76 -0.20
CA ALA A 235 -11.54 8.83 0.85
C ALA A 235 -12.68 8.63 1.85
N ALA A 236 -13.27 9.70 2.38
CA ALA A 236 -14.33 9.58 3.38
C ALA A 236 -15.59 8.88 2.82
N LEU A 237 -16.01 9.25 1.60
CA LEU A 237 -17.29 8.83 1.01
C LEU A 237 -17.21 7.51 0.23
N LEU A 238 -16.14 7.29 -0.55
CA LEU A 238 -16.07 6.14 -1.47
C LEU A 238 -15.28 4.96 -0.92
N MET A 239 -14.39 5.16 0.06
CA MET A 239 -13.43 4.13 0.47
C MET A 239 -13.76 3.43 1.79
N ASN A 240 -13.29 2.19 1.95
CA ASN A 240 -13.34 1.52 3.24
C ASN A 240 -12.34 2.18 4.20
N TYR A 241 -12.83 2.74 5.30
CA TYR A 241 -12.01 3.16 6.45
C TYR A 241 -11.85 1.98 7.42
N LEU A 242 -10.60 1.71 7.80
CA LEU A 242 -10.22 0.69 8.78
C LEU A 242 -9.32 1.30 9.86
N SER A 243 -9.40 0.73 11.06
CA SER A 243 -8.45 0.95 12.16
C SER A 243 -8.16 -0.42 12.77
N ILE A 244 -6.91 -0.86 12.68
CA ILE A 244 -6.49 -2.23 13.02
C ILE A 244 -5.35 -2.23 14.05
N GLY A 245 -5.25 -3.29 14.85
CA GLY A 245 -4.31 -3.42 15.96
C GLY A 245 -2.99 -4.13 15.60
N PRO A 246 -1.98 -4.08 16.49
CA PRO A 246 -0.66 -4.68 16.25
C PRO A 246 -0.70 -6.17 15.83
N GLY A 247 -0.10 -6.47 14.68
CA GLY A 247 -0.07 -7.80 14.08
C GLY A 247 -1.31 -8.16 13.23
N GLU A 248 -2.30 -7.29 13.11
CA GLU A 248 -3.22 -7.34 11.98
C GLU A 248 -2.53 -6.78 10.73
N ALA A 249 -3.03 -7.11 9.54
CA ALA A 249 -2.42 -6.71 8.28
C ALA A 249 -3.46 -6.49 7.18
N VAL A 250 -3.08 -5.74 6.15
CA VAL A 250 -3.86 -5.50 4.94
C VAL A 250 -3.06 -5.85 3.68
N ASN A 251 -3.78 -6.19 2.62
CA ASN A 251 -3.24 -6.45 1.29
C ASN A 251 -3.58 -5.30 0.35
N VAL A 252 -2.58 -4.76 -0.36
CA VAL A 252 -2.74 -3.63 -1.28
C VAL A 252 -2.27 -4.07 -2.67
N PRO A 253 -3.12 -4.72 -3.49
CA PRO A 253 -2.78 -5.02 -4.88
C PRO A 253 -2.65 -3.71 -5.69
N ALA A 254 -2.09 -3.78 -6.90
CA ALA A 254 -1.96 -2.63 -7.78
C ALA A 254 -3.31 -1.88 -7.98
N ASP A 255 -4.38 -2.64 -8.24
CA ASP A 255 -5.78 -2.16 -8.36
C ASP A 255 -6.43 -1.76 -7.02
N SER A 256 -5.65 -1.25 -6.05
CA SER A 256 -6.15 -0.77 -4.76
C SER A 256 -5.82 0.70 -4.56
N LEU A 257 -6.84 1.54 -4.70
CA LEU A 257 -6.83 2.91 -4.17
C LEU A 257 -6.63 2.86 -2.64
N HIS A 258 -5.66 3.59 -2.08
CA HIS A 258 -5.40 3.57 -0.63
C HIS A 258 -4.76 4.87 -0.12
N ALA A 259 -4.82 5.06 1.21
CA ALA A 259 -4.13 6.13 1.95
C ALA A 259 -3.93 5.71 3.41
N TYR A 260 -2.68 5.64 3.88
CA TYR A 260 -2.35 5.35 5.28
C TYR A 260 -2.47 6.65 6.11
N LEU A 261 -3.20 6.65 7.24
CA LEU A 261 -3.62 7.88 7.94
C LEU A 261 -2.78 8.23 9.17
N ASN A 262 -2.55 7.22 10.03
CA ASN A 262 -1.86 7.36 11.31
C ASN A 262 -1.41 5.96 11.80
N GLY A 263 -0.16 5.81 12.23
CA GLY A 263 0.34 4.56 12.79
C GLY A 263 1.83 4.29 12.60
N ASP A 264 2.26 3.13 13.09
CA ASP A 264 3.53 2.47 12.77
C ASP A 264 3.23 1.12 12.12
N ILE A 265 3.90 0.80 11.01
CA ILE A 265 3.70 -0.44 10.25
C ILE A 265 5.03 -1.04 9.79
N MET A 266 5.03 -2.35 9.53
CA MET A 266 5.92 -2.97 8.56
C MET A 266 5.22 -2.94 7.21
N GLU A 267 5.70 -2.09 6.31
CA GLU A 267 5.35 -2.16 4.89
C GLU A 267 6.26 -3.20 4.21
N CYS A 268 5.72 -3.96 3.27
CA CYS A 268 6.55 -4.61 2.27
C CYS A 268 5.89 -4.50 0.89
N MET A 269 6.69 -4.10 -0.11
CA MET A 269 6.25 -3.81 -1.47
C MET A 269 7.15 -4.52 -2.49
N ALA A 270 6.64 -4.75 -3.71
CA ALA A 270 7.46 -5.19 -4.83
C ALA A 270 8.52 -4.14 -5.20
N ARG A 271 9.59 -4.55 -5.90
CA ARG A 271 10.60 -3.60 -6.41
C ARG A 271 10.05 -2.74 -7.55
N SER A 272 9.44 -1.61 -7.19
CA SER A 272 8.99 -0.52 -8.07
C SER A 272 8.85 0.77 -7.27
N ASP A 273 8.99 1.94 -7.90
CA ASP A 273 8.63 3.25 -7.31
C ASP A 273 7.37 3.88 -7.97
N ASN A 274 6.68 3.14 -8.84
CA ASN A 274 5.53 3.64 -9.61
C ASN A 274 4.32 3.97 -8.73
N VAL A 275 3.90 5.24 -8.74
CA VAL A 275 2.73 5.73 -8.00
C VAL A 275 1.98 6.82 -8.77
N LEU A 276 0.66 6.87 -8.60
CA LEU A 276 -0.23 7.92 -9.10
C LEU A 276 -1.00 8.52 -7.90
N ASN A 277 -1.01 9.84 -7.74
CA ASN A 277 -1.57 10.53 -6.56
C ASN A 277 -2.62 11.57 -6.94
N THR A 278 -3.82 11.58 -6.35
CA THR A 278 -4.86 12.61 -6.68
C THR A 278 -5.39 13.43 -5.50
N GLY A 279 -4.95 13.14 -4.28
CA GLY A 279 -5.31 13.88 -3.07
C GLY A 279 -4.30 13.66 -1.96
N PHE A 280 -4.47 14.35 -0.83
CA PHE A 280 -3.53 14.36 0.31
C PHE A 280 -2.08 14.70 -0.10
N CYS A 281 -1.94 15.55 -1.12
CA CYS A 281 -0.66 16.01 -1.64
C CYS A 281 -0.80 17.38 -2.34
N PRO A 282 0.28 18.18 -2.41
CA PRO A 282 0.28 19.49 -3.06
C PRO A 282 -0.24 19.41 -4.50
N ARG A 283 -1.03 20.40 -4.92
CA ARG A 283 -1.64 20.42 -6.27
C ARG A 283 -0.66 20.18 -7.44
N PRO A 284 0.60 20.67 -7.43
CA PRO A 284 1.58 20.36 -8.48
C PRO A 284 2.09 18.90 -8.51
N ALA A 285 1.92 18.16 -7.42
CA ALA A 285 2.30 16.74 -7.31
C ALA A 285 1.16 15.77 -7.67
N ARG A 286 -0.04 16.29 -8.00
CA ARG A 286 -1.20 15.47 -8.36
C ARG A 286 -1.16 15.02 -9.82
N ASP A 287 -1.64 13.80 -10.03
CA ASP A 287 -1.79 13.15 -11.31
C ASP A 287 -3.04 13.59 -12.08
N ASN A 288 -3.04 13.29 -13.38
CA ASN A 288 -4.23 13.45 -14.21
C ASN A 288 -5.30 12.42 -13.81
N VAL A 289 -6.51 12.92 -13.52
CA VAL A 289 -7.65 12.10 -13.09
C VAL A 289 -8.00 11.00 -14.09
N ASP A 290 -7.87 11.22 -15.40
CA ASP A 290 -8.14 10.19 -16.42
C ASP A 290 -7.05 9.10 -16.51
N LEU A 291 -5.82 9.37 -16.09
CA LEU A 291 -4.78 8.36 -15.91
C LEU A 291 -5.05 7.54 -14.64
N PHE A 292 -5.33 8.23 -13.53
CA PHE A 292 -5.68 7.60 -12.26
C PHE A 292 -6.91 6.68 -12.39
N SER A 293 -7.98 7.15 -13.03
CA SER A 293 -9.19 6.35 -13.29
C SER A 293 -9.03 5.25 -14.36
N ARG A 294 -7.89 5.18 -15.05
CA ARG A 294 -7.51 4.05 -15.93
C ARG A 294 -6.63 3.01 -15.23
N ALA A 295 -6.00 3.37 -14.11
CA ALA A 295 -5.30 2.41 -13.24
C ALA A 295 -6.24 1.61 -12.33
N LEU A 296 -7.52 1.99 -12.28
CA LEU A 296 -8.57 1.37 -11.46
C LEU A 296 -9.59 0.57 -12.29
N THR A 297 -9.88 -0.65 -11.85
CA THR A 297 -11.06 -1.40 -12.31
C THR A 297 -12.35 -0.83 -11.74
N PHE A 298 -12.29 -0.19 -10.57
CA PHE A 298 -13.42 0.28 -9.73
C PHE A 298 -14.24 -0.83 -9.05
N LYS A 299 -13.71 -2.06 -8.95
CA LYS A 299 -14.38 -3.17 -8.25
C LYS A 299 -14.49 -2.93 -6.73
N PRO A 300 -15.70 -2.79 -6.18
CA PRO A 300 -15.89 -2.54 -4.75
C PRO A 300 -15.88 -3.84 -3.95
N HIS A 301 -15.49 -3.76 -2.67
CA HIS A 301 -15.33 -4.93 -1.81
C HIS A 301 -15.59 -4.58 -0.33
N SER A 302 -15.84 -5.60 0.48
CA SER A 302 -16.03 -5.48 1.92
C SER A 302 -14.73 -5.08 2.64
N LYS A 303 -14.84 -4.63 3.89
CA LYS A 303 -13.67 -4.37 4.73
C LYS A 303 -12.85 -5.64 5.01
N ASP A 304 -13.52 -6.78 5.09
CA ASP A 304 -12.89 -8.06 5.43
C ASP A 304 -11.99 -8.58 4.29
N GLU A 305 -12.30 -8.24 3.03
CA GLU A 305 -11.48 -8.55 1.85
C GLU A 305 -10.19 -7.73 1.77
N VAL A 306 -10.10 -6.60 2.49
CA VAL A 306 -8.88 -5.79 2.63
C VAL A 306 -7.87 -6.45 3.58
N ILE A 307 -8.37 -7.19 4.58
CA ILE A 307 -7.56 -7.82 5.62
C ILE A 307 -6.73 -8.97 5.04
N LEU A 308 -5.43 -8.98 5.34
CA LEU A 308 -4.52 -10.06 4.99
C LEU A 308 -4.40 -11.05 6.16
N PRO A 309 -5.09 -12.20 6.14
CA PRO A 309 -4.99 -13.18 7.21
C PRO A 309 -3.59 -13.80 7.28
N ARG A 310 -3.06 -13.95 8.50
CA ARG A 310 -1.87 -14.77 8.77
C ARG A 310 -2.25 -16.21 9.09
N LYS A 311 -1.36 -17.13 8.73
CA LYS A 311 -1.46 -18.57 9.02
C LYS A 311 -0.13 -19.09 9.56
N LYS A 312 -0.10 -20.27 10.19
CA LYS A 312 1.16 -20.91 10.57
C LYS A 312 2.03 -21.14 9.33
N SER A 313 3.31 -20.75 9.40
CA SER A 313 4.23 -20.91 8.27
C SER A 313 4.66 -22.37 8.10
N ASP A 314 4.90 -22.80 6.87
CA ASP A 314 5.59 -24.08 6.62
C ASP A 314 7.10 -24.00 6.89
N LYS A 315 7.65 -22.79 7.13
CA LYS A 315 9.09 -22.58 7.36
C LYS A 315 9.51 -22.69 8.82
N GLY A 316 8.62 -22.40 9.77
CA GLY A 316 8.85 -22.73 11.19
C GLY A 316 8.72 -24.23 11.45
N LEU A 317 9.47 -24.76 12.42
CA LEU A 317 9.35 -26.15 12.88
C LEU A 317 8.59 -26.26 14.21
N ASN A 318 8.70 -25.26 15.07
CA ASN A 318 8.19 -25.28 16.44
C ASN A 318 6.83 -24.53 16.58
N GLY A 319 6.24 -24.10 15.46
CA GLY A 319 4.93 -23.45 15.42
C GLY A 319 4.90 -22.00 15.93
N LYS A 320 6.07 -21.38 16.15
CA LYS A 320 6.23 -20.00 16.65
C LYS A 320 6.24 -18.96 15.52
N THR A 321 6.34 -19.42 14.28
CA THR A 321 6.30 -18.59 13.07
C THR A 321 4.92 -18.61 12.41
N ASP A 322 4.30 -17.45 12.31
CA ASP A 322 3.18 -17.17 11.41
C ASP A 322 3.67 -16.52 10.11
N GLU A 323 2.83 -16.51 9.08
CA GLU A 323 3.15 -16.03 7.74
C GLU A 323 1.98 -15.25 7.14
N TYR A 324 2.27 -14.03 6.70
CA TYR A 324 1.42 -13.22 5.82
C TYR A 324 1.81 -13.56 4.38
N ALA A 325 0.88 -14.14 3.63
CA ALA A 325 1.09 -14.68 2.29
C ALA A 325 0.05 -14.10 1.32
N PRO A 326 0.31 -12.93 0.71
CA PRO A 326 -0.59 -12.32 -0.26
C PRO A 326 -0.63 -13.13 -1.57
N ALA A 327 -1.58 -12.79 -2.45
CA ALA A 327 -1.85 -13.54 -3.69
C ALA A 327 -0.88 -13.26 -4.85
N PHE A 328 0.36 -12.83 -4.57
CA PHE A 328 1.38 -12.48 -5.56
C PHE A 328 2.76 -13.11 -5.27
N SER A 329 3.75 -12.88 -6.13
CA SER A 329 4.94 -13.75 -6.32
C SER A 329 6.28 -13.14 -5.89
N GLU A 330 6.24 -11.94 -5.33
CA GLU A 330 7.41 -11.12 -5.07
C GLU A 330 7.97 -11.42 -3.66
N PHE A 331 7.10 -11.50 -2.66
CA PHE A 331 7.47 -11.76 -1.26
C PHE A 331 6.32 -12.35 -0.43
N ASN A 332 6.68 -13.00 0.69
CA ASN A 332 5.82 -13.20 1.87
C ASN A 332 6.57 -12.68 3.11
N VAL A 333 5.84 -12.45 4.20
CA VAL A 333 6.46 -12.02 5.48
C VAL A 333 6.21 -13.05 6.57
N LEU A 334 7.29 -13.58 7.13
CA LEU A 334 7.27 -14.41 8.34
C LEU A 334 7.28 -13.51 9.58
N ALA A 335 6.47 -13.84 10.57
CA ALA A 335 6.49 -13.23 11.90
C ALA A 335 6.73 -14.31 12.95
N THR A 336 7.82 -14.18 13.70
CA THR A 336 8.20 -15.14 14.74
C THR A 336 8.18 -14.45 16.09
N CYS A 337 7.38 -15.00 17.01
CA CYS A 337 7.25 -14.52 18.38
C CYS A 337 7.63 -15.64 19.35
N LEU A 338 8.65 -15.38 20.18
CA LEU A 338 9.16 -16.31 21.19
C LEU A 338 8.94 -15.74 22.59
N GLY A 339 8.46 -16.58 23.51
CA GLY A 339 8.48 -16.31 24.95
C GLY A 339 9.84 -16.64 25.59
N PRO A 340 10.00 -16.38 26.91
CA PRO A 340 11.19 -16.75 27.66
C PRO A 340 11.52 -18.25 27.57
N GLY A 341 12.75 -18.58 27.18
CA GLY A 341 13.25 -19.95 27.02
C GLY A 341 12.81 -20.66 25.73
N GLU A 342 12.04 -20.00 24.86
CA GLU A 342 11.50 -20.63 23.65
C GLU A 342 12.47 -20.61 22.46
N THR A 343 12.28 -21.56 21.54
CA THR A 343 13.07 -21.73 20.32
C THR A 343 12.20 -21.88 19.08
N GLU A 344 12.75 -21.53 17.91
CA GLU A 344 12.15 -21.78 16.60
C GLU A 344 13.24 -22.03 15.57
N THR A 345 12.98 -22.92 14.61
CA THR A 345 13.89 -23.21 13.50
C THR A 345 13.22 -22.79 12.19
N HIS A 346 13.86 -21.91 11.43
CA HIS A 346 13.46 -21.64 10.05
C HIS A 346 14.18 -22.61 9.11
N LYS A 347 13.39 -23.38 8.35
CA LYS A 347 13.85 -24.12 7.17
C LYS A 347 14.57 -23.19 6.18
N ALA A 348 15.49 -23.77 5.41
CA ALA A 348 16.13 -23.10 4.28
C ALA A 348 15.09 -22.53 3.29
N ILE A 349 15.39 -21.35 2.74
CA ILE A 349 14.54 -20.62 1.78
C ILE A 349 15.30 -20.51 0.46
N LEU A 350 14.66 -20.82 -0.66
CA LEU A 350 15.26 -20.77 -2.01
C LEU A 350 15.15 -19.37 -2.63
N GLY A 351 15.68 -18.39 -1.91
CA GLY A 351 15.69 -16.97 -2.28
C GLY A 351 16.26 -16.13 -1.13
N PRO A 352 16.57 -14.83 -1.35
CA PRO A 352 17.05 -13.97 -0.28
C PRO A 352 15.94 -13.74 0.76
N SER A 353 16.38 -13.41 1.97
CA SER A 353 15.51 -12.87 3.02
C SER A 353 16.14 -11.62 3.64
N LEU A 354 15.29 -10.70 4.05
CA LEU A 354 15.64 -9.61 4.95
C LEU A 354 14.94 -9.86 6.30
N MET A 355 15.53 -9.43 7.40
CA MET A 355 14.99 -9.65 8.74
C MET A 355 15.25 -8.44 9.64
N ILE A 356 14.28 -8.12 10.50
CA ILE A 356 14.41 -7.15 11.58
C ILE A 356 13.87 -7.72 12.90
N VAL A 357 14.60 -7.48 13.99
CA VAL A 357 14.12 -7.76 15.36
C VAL A 357 13.27 -6.57 15.80
N THR A 358 11.95 -6.76 15.93
CA THR A 358 11.01 -5.68 16.27
C THR A 358 10.80 -5.50 17.76
N LYS A 359 11.16 -6.50 18.59
CA LYS A 359 11.08 -6.39 20.06
C LYS A 359 12.00 -7.37 20.77
N GLY A 360 12.57 -6.96 21.91
CA GLY A 360 13.29 -7.83 22.84
C GLY A 360 14.69 -8.21 22.36
N ASN A 361 15.18 -9.37 22.81
CA ASN A 361 16.50 -9.88 22.45
C ASN A 361 16.53 -11.40 22.42
N GLY A 362 17.50 -11.97 21.71
CA GLY A 362 17.70 -13.40 21.56
C GLY A 362 19.00 -13.68 20.81
N GLN A 363 19.10 -14.85 20.21
CA GLN A 363 20.24 -15.23 19.37
C GLN A 363 19.77 -16.05 18.16
N MET A 364 20.57 -15.99 17.10
CA MET A 364 20.37 -16.71 15.84
C MET A 364 21.62 -17.51 15.53
N ASN A 365 21.49 -18.82 15.37
CA ASN A 365 22.54 -19.69 14.85
C ASN A 365 22.31 -19.94 13.35
N ALA A 366 23.40 -20.06 12.61
CA ALA A 366 23.42 -20.41 11.19
C ALA A 366 24.52 -21.47 10.92
N PRO A 367 24.45 -22.21 9.79
CA PRO A 367 25.37 -23.32 9.50
C PRO A 367 26.86 -22.93 9.55
N GLY A 368 27.69 -23.84 10.05
CA GLY A 368 29.11 -23.59 10.33
C GLY A 368 29.35 -22.86 11.65
N ASP A 369 28.55 -23.18 12.68
CA ASP A 369 28.65 -22.70 14.06
C ASP A 369 28.64 -21.17 14.23
N LYS A 370 28.02 -20.45 13.29
CA LYS A 370 27.94 -18.99 13.29
C LYS A 370 26.77 -18.51 14.15
N ARG A 371 27.08 -17.74 15.19
CA ARG A 371 26.12 -17.24 16.18
C ARG A 371 26.05 -15.71 16.13
N PHE A 372 24.83 -15.19 16.05
CA PHE A 372 24.54 -13.77 15.95
C PHE A 372 23.66 -13.34 17.13
N ASP A 373 24.03 -12.25 17.80
CA ASP A 373 23.21 -11.60 18.82
C ASP A 373 22.01 -10.90 18.17
N LEU A 374 20.79 -11.25 18.56
CA LEU A 374 19.58 -10.54 18.15
C LEU A 374 19.16 -9.56 19.24
N LYS A 375 19.02 -8.29 18.87
CA LYS A 375 18.54 -7.21 19.74
C LYS A 375 17.60 -6.33 18.93
N GLU A 376 16.58 -5.78 19.57
CA GLU A 376 15.60 -4.88 18.94
C GLU A 376 16.28 -3.82 18.05
N GLY A 377 15.73 -3.60 16.85
CA GLY A 377 16.31 -2.76 15.80
C GLY A 377 17.27 -3.49 14.85
N TYR A 378 17.95 -4.55 15.30
CA TYR A 378 18.99 -5.21 14.49
C TYR A 378 18.39 -5.80 13.19
N THR A 379 19.02 -5.46 12.06
CA THR A 379 18.62 -5.90 10.72
C THR A 379 19.66 -6.82 10.08
N TYR A 380 19.20 -7.82 9.33
CA TYR A 380 20.04 -8.84 8.70
C TYR A 380 19.63 -9.10 7.25
N PHE A 381 20.62 -9.29 6.39
CA PHE A 381 20.49 -10.00 5.12
C PHE A 381 20.80 -11.49 5.33
N ILE A 382 19.98 -12.34 4.75
CA ILE A 382 20.16 -13.80 4.75
C ILE A 382 20.05 -14.28 3.30
N GLY A 383 21.10 -14.95 2.81
CA GLY A 383 21.13 -15.57 1.50
C GLY A 383 20.26 -16.83 1.41
N GLN A 384 20.01 -17.27 0.18
CA GLN A 384 19.29 -18.51 -0.10
C GLN A 384 19.97 -19.74 0.53
N GLY A 385 19.18 -20.80 0.77
CA GLY A 385 19.66 -22.08 1.29
C GLY A 385 19.97 -22.10 2.79
N VAL A 386 20.00 -20.95 3.47
CA VAL A 386 20.33 -20.86 4.89
C VAL A 386 19.12 -21.20 5.78
N SER A 387 19.25 -22.26 6.58
CA SER A 387 18.42 -22.51 7.76
C SER A 387 18.91 -21.68 8.96
N LEU A 388 18.01 -21.32 9.87
CA LEU A 388 18.33 -20.50 11.06
C LEU A 388 17.66 -21.08 12.30
N ASP A 389 18.40 -21.18 13.40
CA ASP A 389 17.85 -21.56 14.71
C ASP A 389 17.82 -20.35 15.64
N PHE A 390 16.67 -20.06 16.23
CA PHE A 390 16.41 -18.92 17.10
C PHE A 390 16.20 -19.37 18.55
N TYR A 391 16.73 -18.60 19.49
CA TYR A 391 16.56 -18.78 20.94
C TYR A 391 16.42 -17.43 21.65
N THR A 392 15.69 -17.38 22.77
CA THR A 392 15.69 -16.22 23.68
C THR A 392 15.48 -16.62 25.13
N GLU A 393 16.19 -15.97 26.04
CA GLU A 393 15.98 -16.10 27.49
C GLU A 393 14.78 -15.28 28.02
N LYS A 394 14.41 -14.20 27.32
CA LYS A 394 13.52 -13.13 27.85
C LYS A 394 12.30 -12.85 26.97
N GLY A 395 12.25 -13.45 25.79
CA GLY A 395 11.23 -13.19 24.78
C GLY A 395 11.73 -12.23 23.68
N MET A 396 11.23 -12.44 22.46
CA MET A 396 11.65 -11.72 21.26
C MET A 396 10.55 -11.76 20.20
N ALA A 397 10.44 -10.69 19.40
CA ALA A 397 9.66 -10.68 18.17
C ALA A 397 10.56 -10.26 16.99
N LEU A 398 10.41 -10.92 15.85
CA LEU A 398 11.08 -10.57 14.60
C LEU A 398 10.16 -10.73 13.40
N LEU A 399 10.43 -9.95 12.36
CA LEU A 399 9.81 -10.04 11.05
C LEU A 399 10.88 -10.38 10.01
N LYS A 400 10.61 -11.36 9.15
CA LYS A 400 11.51 -11.83 8.09
C LYS A 400 10.78 -11.91 6.75
N GLN A 401 11.09 -10.99 5.85
CA GLN A 401 10.57 -11.00 4.48
C GLN A 401 11.37 -12.01 3.67
N LYS A 402 10.68 -12.83 2.89
CA LYS A 402 11.27 -13.87 2.04
C LYS A 402 10.74 -13.78 0.63
N TYR A 403 11.59 -14.09 -0.35
CA TYR A 403 11.13 -14.35 -1.71
C TYR A 403 10.09 -15.49 -1.75
N ASN A 404 9.09 -15.39 -2.62
CA ASN A 404 7.97 -16.31 -2.69
C ASN A 404 7.74 -16.85 -4.12
N PRO A 405 8.26 -18.04 -4.49
CA PRO A 405 8.23 -18.56 -5.87
C PRO A 405 6.85 -19.10 -6.32
N LEU A 406 5.73 -18.45 -5.95
CA LEU A 406 4.38 -18.82 -6.39
C LEU A 406 4.22 -18.84 -7.92
N SER A 407 5.05 -18.11 -8.67
CA SER A 407 5.07 -18.12 -10.14
C SER A 407 5.60 -19.43 -10.77
N LEU A 408 5.94 -20.46 -9.99
CA LEU A 408 6.30 -21.78 -10.52
C LEU A 408 5.13 -22.78 -10.58
N ASN A 409 3.99 -22.49 -9.92
CA ASN A 409 2.80 -23.35 -9.92
C ASN A 409 1.53 -22.55 -10.29
N ASN A 410 1.52 -22.01 -11.52
CA ASN A 410 0.35 -21.35 -12.13
C ASN A 410 -0.94 -22.18 -12.02
N SER A 411 -0.82 -23.51 -12.03
CA SER A 411 -1.92 -24.48 -11.96
C SER A 411 -2.84 -24.37 -10.74
N SER A 412 -2.50 -23.57 -9.72
CA SER A 412 -3.37 -23.26 -8.57
C SER A 412 -3.96 -21.86 -8.65
N ALA A 413 -3.15 -20.84 -8.98
CA ALA A 413 -3.62 -19.46 -9.14
C ALA A 413 -4.59 -19.32 -10.31
N GLU A 414 -4.26 -19.90 -11.48
CA GLU A 414 -5.18 -19.97 -12.61
C GLU A 414 -6.47 -20.72 -12.26
N ARG A 415 -6.41 -21.74 -11.40
CA ARG A 415 -7.60 -22.50 -10.99
C ARG A 415 -8.54 -21.66 -10.13
N TRP A 416 -7.98 -20.85 -9.22
CA TRP A 416 -8.75 -19.89 -8.44
C TRP A 416 -9.33 -18.79 -9.34
N VAL A 417 -8.52 -18.17 -10.21
CA VAL A 417 -9.02 -17.15 -11.16
C VAL A 417 -10.11 -17.71 -12.10
N ARG A 418 -9.94 -18.91 -12.65
CA ARG A 418 -10.97 -19.62 -13.45
C ARG A 418 -12.24 -19.93 -12.65
N SER A 419 -12.14 -20.16 -11.33
CA SER A 419 -13.31 -20.37 -10.46
C SER A 419 -14.11 -19.08 -10.22
N GLN A 420 -13.47 -17.91 -10.30
CA GLN A 420 -14.13 -16.61 -10.16
C GLN A 420 -14.60 -16.05 -11.52
N PHE A 421 -13.89 -16.36 -12.61
CA PHE A 421 -14.13 -15.82 -13.95
C PHE A 421 -14.11 -16.93 -15.02
N PRO A 422 -15.18 -17.74 -15.15
CA PRO A 422 -15.19 -18.95 -15.97
C PRO A 422 -15.28 -18.73 -17.50
N LEU A 423 -15.26 -17.48 -17.98
CA LEU A 423 -15.51 -17.12 -19.39
C LEU A 423 -14.27 -16.68 -20.18
N LEU A 424 -13.06 -16.80 -19.62
CA LEU A 424 -11.82 -16.43 -20.31
C LEU A 424 -11.23 -17.61 -21.12
N PRO A 425 -11.03 -17.48 -22.46
CA PRO A 425 -10.36 -18.49 -23.27
C PRO A 425 -8.89 -18.69 -22.86
N SER A 426 -8.37 -19.91 -23.05
CA SER A 426 -6.98 -20.24 -22.73
C SER A 426 -6.04 -19.99 -23.91
N ALA A 427 -4.96 -19.24 -23.69
CA ALA A 427 -3.83 -19.17 -24.62
C ALA A 427 -2.75 -20.17 -24.20
N GLU A 428 -2.62 -21.30 -24.91
CA GLU A 428 -1.52 -22.25 -24.67
C GLU A 428 -0.19 -21.70 -25.20
N ILE A 429 0.70 -21.28 -24.30
CA ILE A 429 2.11 -21.03 -24.64
C ILE A 429 2.84 -22.38 -24.71
N ARG A 430 2.82 -23.02 -25.88
CA ARG A 430 3.69 -24.18 -26.17
C ARG A 430 5.08 -23.70 -26.56
N GLY A 431 6.07 -24.00 -25.71
CA GLY A 431 7.48 -23.76 -26.04
C GLY A 431 7.92 -24.62 -27.24
N GLN A 432 8.41 -23.99 -28.30
CA GLN A 432 8.93 -24.69 -29.48
C GLN A 432 10.38 -25.17 -29.25
N GLY A 433 10.53 -26.44 -28.88
CA GLY A 433 11.78 -27.17 -29.13
C GLY A 433 11.85 -27.57 -30.61
N ALA A 434 12.86 -27.10 -31.33
CA ALA A 434 12.95 -27.30 -32.78
C ALA A 434 13.46 -28.71 -33.15
N HIS A 435 12.62 -29.53 -33.78
CA HIS A 435 13.04 -30.70 -34.55
C HIS A 435 12.13 -30.98 -35.74
N ASN A 436 12.72 -31.43 -36.85
CA ASN A 436 12.07 -31.60 -38.14
C ASN A 436 11.03 -32.73 -38.17
N ARG A 437 9.83 -32.43 -38.70
CA ARG A 437 9.30 -33.12 -39.89
C ARG A 437 8.13 -32.39 -40.56
N VAL A 438 7.96 -32.66 -41.85
CA VAL A 438 6.86 -32.17 -42.69
C VAL A 438 5.64 -33.10 -42.53
N ALA A 439 4.45 -32.52 -42.45
CA ALA A 439 3.18 -33.19 -42.71
C ALA A 439 2.16 -32.16 -43.23
N GLU A 440 1.42 -32.50 -44.26
CA GLU A 440 0.32 -31.67 -44.78
C GLU A 440 -0.92 -31.79 -43.88
N VAL A 441 -1.75 -30.75 -43.82
CA VAL A 441 -3.04 -30.79 -43.11
C VAL A 441 -4.14 -30.20 -44.01
N SER A 442 -5.16 -31.00 -44.27
CA SER A 442 -6.35 -30.66 -45.05
C SER A 442 -7.29 -29.70 -44.30
N GLN A 443 -7.94 -28.79 -45.03
CA GLN A 443 -8.92 -27.84 -44.48
C GLN A 443 -10.20 -28.53 -43.99
N PRO A 444 -10.77 -28.10 -42.84
CA PRO A 444 -12.17 -28.34 -42.49
C PRO A 444 -13.09 -27.20 -42.95
N MET A 445 -14.36 -27.51 -43.26
CA MET A 445 -15.38 -26.53 -43.67
C MET A 445 -16.00 -25.79 -42.48
N ILE A 446 -16.55 -24.59 -42.74
CA ILE A 446 -17.31 -23.78 -41.77
C ILE A 446 -18.82 -23.92 -42.06
N PRO A 447 -19.67 -24.26 -41.07
CA PRO A 447 -21.13 -24.19 -41.20
C PRO A 447 -21.66 -22.76 -41.12
N GLU A 448 -22.61 -22.39 -41.99
CA GLU A 448 -23.16 -21.04 -42.11
C GLU A 448 -24.30 -20.75 -41.10
N SER A 449 -24.01 -20.16 -39.93
CA SER A 449 -25.01 -19.44 -39.12
C SER A 449 -24.43 -18.56 -37.99
N ALA A 450 -23.58 -17.57 -38.30
CA ALA A 450 -23.06 -16.63 -37.29
C ALA A 450 -23.13 -15.15 -37.77
N PRO A 451 -23.53 -14.18 -36.91
CA PRO A 451 -23.73 -12.79 -37.31
C PRO A 451 -22.41 -12.01 -37.49
N ALA A 452 -22.46 -11.02 -38.39
CA ALA A 452 -21.29 -10.42 -39.06
C ALA A 452 -20.31 -9.58 -38.19
N TRP A 453 -20.45 -9.52 -36.86
CA TRP A 453 -19.53 -8.76 -36.00
C TRP A 453 -18.29 -9.56 -35.54
N MET A 454 -18.23 -10.87 -35.82
CA MET A 454 -17.12 -11.75 -35.44
C MET A 454 -15.96 -11.85 -36.48
N LEU A 455 -16.02 -11.08 -37.58
CA LEU A 455 -15.08 -11.20 -38.71
C LEU A 455 -14.01 -10.09 -38.78
N PHE A 456 -13.46 -9.65 -37.63
CA PHE A 456 -12.42 -8.61 -37.58
C PHE A 456 -11.25 -8.89 -36.61
N TRP A 457 -10.85 -10.16 -36.44
CA TRP A 457 -9.63 -10.50 -35.70
C TRP A 457 -8.89 -11.75 -36.23
N ALA A 458 -8.56 -11.77 -37.52
CA ALA A 458 -7.83 -12.88 -38.15
C ALA A 458 -7.04 -12.50 -39.44
N ARG A 459 -6.27 -11.40 -39.44
CA ARG A 459 -5.25 -11.13 -40.47
C ARG A 459 -4.17 -10.15 -40.01
N GLU A 460 -3.02 -10.23 -40.69
CA GLU A 460 -1.85 -9.33 -40.60
C GLU A 460 -1.05 -9.35 -39.28
N ASP A 461 -0.22 -10.39 -39.14
CA ASP A 461 1.15 -10.22 -38.64
C ASP A 461 2.13 -10.83 -39.66
N SER A 462 3.02 -10.01 -40.23
CA SER A 462 4.30 -10.40 -40.83
C SER A 462 5.06 -9.19 -41.40
N SER A 463 5.98 -8.65 -40.60
CA SER A 463 7.23 -7.99 -41.03
C SER A 463 7.23 -6.93 -42.14
N MET A 464 7.53 -5.68 -41.78
CA MET A 464 8.35 -4.79 -42.61
C MET A 464 9.63 -4.40 -41.87
N ARG A 465 10.79 -4.74 -42.43
CA ARG A 465 12.09 -4.19 -42.03
C ARG A 465 12.43 -3.01 -42.93
N PHE A 466 12.70 -1.84 -42.34
CA PHE A 466 13.30 -0.73 -43.09
C PHE A 466 14.79 -1.01 -43.38
N GLY A 467 15.24 -0.69 -44.59
CA GLY A 467 16.66 -0.80 -44.95
C GLY A 467 16.94 -0.38 -46.40
N PHE A 468 17.35 0.88 -46.60
CA PHE A 468 17.91 1.38 -47.86
C PHE A 468 18.90 2.53 -47.61
N PRO A 469 20.18 2.37 -48.02
CA PRO A 469 21.12 3.48 -48.16
C PRO A 469 21.51 3.76 -49.63
N PHE A 470 21.34 5.01 -50.05
CA PHE A 470 22.19 5.82 -50.96
C PHE A 470 22.78 5.26 -52.29
N VAL A 471 22.40 5.93 -53.39
CA VAL A 471 23.25 6.58 -54.44
C VAL A 471 23.63 5.86 -55.76
N CYS A 472 23.41 6.60 -56.87
CA CYS A 472 23.90 6.46 -58.27
C CYS A 472 23.50 5.20 -59.07
N GLN A 473 23.43 5.20 -60.42
CA GLN A 473 23.62 6.20 -61.51
C GLN A 473 22.49 5.97 -62.57
N VAL A 474 21.92 6.99 -63.25
CA VAL A 474 22.29 7.60 -64.56
C VAL A 474 22.22 6.63 -65.77
N GLU A 475 21.78 7.16 -66.93
CA GLU A 475 21.53 6.52 -68.25
C GLU A 475 20.24 5.68 -68.38
N SER A 476 19.58 5.58 -69.56
CA SER A 476 19.50 6.50 -70.72
C SER A 476 18.24 6.15 -71.56
N ASP A 477 17.91 6.96 -72.58
CA ASP A 477 16.70 6.78 -73.40
C ASP A 477 16.71 5.50 -74.26
N HIS A 478 15.52 4.94 -74.52
CA HIS A 478 15.14 4.54 -75.87
C HIS A 478 13.61 4.51 -76.05
N ALA A 479 13.16 4.71 -77.30
CA ALA A 479 11.76 4.92 -77.67
C ALA A 479 11.24 3.80 -78.60
N SER A 480 10.02 4.01 -79.12
CA SER A 480 9.27 3.17 -80.07
C SER A 480 8.58 1.93 -79.47
N SER A 481 7.45 1.44 -80.01
CA SER A 481 6.25 2.12 -80.55
C SER A 481 5.20 1.08 -80.92
N THR A 482 3.94 1.24 -80.50
CA THR A 482 2.79 0.63 -81.20
C THR A 482 1.53 1.43 -80.96
N SER A 483 0.77 1.67 -82.02
CA SER A 483 -0.47 2.46 -82.06
C SER A 483 -1.71 1.58 -82.06
N ILE A 484 -2.85 2.11 -81.58
CA ILE A 484 -4.13 2.22 -82.32
C ILE A 484 -5.15 2.99 -81.46
N ASP A 485 -6.02 3.76 -82.11
CA ASP A 485 -6.89 4.77 -81.51
C ASP A 485 -8.23 4.25 -80.97
N SER A 486 -8.79 4.95 -79.97
CA SER A 486 -10.20 5.43 -80.05
C SER A 486 -10.54 6.47 -78.98
N SER A 487 -10.95 7.65 -79.46
CA SER A 487 -11.54 8.82 -78.78
C SER A 487 -12.45 8.61 -77.54
N GLY A 488 -12.36 9.51 -76.54
CA GLY A 488 -13.43 9.69 -75.53
C GLY A 488 -13.14 10.62 -74.34
N SER A 489 -13.59 11.88 -74.41
CA SER A 489 -13.81 12.84 -73.28
C SER A 489 -12.84 12.83 -72.08
N GLY A 490 -11.82 13.70 -72.10
CA GLY A 490 -11.01 14.02 -70.91
C GLY A 490 -10.86 15.53 -70.70
N SER A 491 -11.53 16.10 -69.68
CA SER A 491 -11.24 17.48 -69.20
C SER A 491 -11.80 17.81 -67.81
N SER A 492 -12.89 17.18 -67.36
CA SER A 492 -13.60 17.54 -66.11
C SER A 492 -12.84 17.11 -64.85
N ASN A 493 -12.36 15.87 -64.82
CA ASN A 493 -12.07 15.18 -63.56
C ASN A 493 -10.83 15.74 -62.83
N ASN A 494 -9.80 16.16 -63.58
CA ASN A 494 -8.57 16.71 -63.00
C ASN A 494 -8.82 18.07 -62.33
N VAL A 495 -9.66 18.93 -62.93
CA VAL A 495 -9.99 20.25 -62.36
C VAL A 495 -10.76 20.09 -61.05
N THR A 496 -11.75 19.19 -61.00
CA THR A 496 -12.51 18.89 -59.78
C THR A 496 -11.61 18.33 -58.67
N ALA A 497 -10.70 17.42 -58.98
CA ALA A 497 -9.76 16.86 -58.01
C ALA A 497 -8.81 17.93 -57.43
N ILE A 498 -8.29 18.83 -58.27
CA ILE A 498 -7.43 19.96 -57.82
C ILE A 498 -8.21 20.89 -56.88
N ILE A 499 -9.45 21.26 -57.23
CA ILE A 499 -10.30 22.12 -56.39
C ILE A 499 -10.54 21.48 -55.01
N ILE A 500 -10.87 20.19 -54.95
CA ILE A 500 -11.07 19.46 -53.69
C ILE A 500 -9.78 19.46 -52.85
N GLY A 501 -8.62 19.18 -53.47
CA GLY A 501 -7.33 19.20 -52.78
C GLY A 501 -6.99 20.56 -52.16
N VAL A 502 -7.22 21.66 -52.90
CA VAL A 502 -7.01 23.03 -52.40
C VAL A 502 -7.95 23.37 -51.25
N VAL A 503 -9.24 23.01 -51.35
CA VAL A 503 -10.23 23.27 -50.28
C VAL A 503 -9.90 22.49 -49.00
N VAL A 504 -9.60 21.20 -49.12
CA VAL A 504 -9.24 20.34 -47.96
C VAL A 504 -7.94 20.83 -47.30
N GLY A 505 -6.92 21.18 -48.10
CA GLY A 505 -5.67 21.76 -47.60
C GLY A 505 -5.89 23.10 -46.87
N GLY A 506 -6.74 23.97 -47.42
CA GLY A 506 -7.10 25.25 -46.79
C GLY A 506 -7.82 25.06 -45.44
N VAL A 507 -8.80 24.15 -45.36
CA VAL A 507 -9.51 23.85 -44.10
C VAL A 507 -8.56 23.25 -43.05
N ALA A 508 -7.66 22.34 -43.45
CA ALA A 508 -6.67 21.77 -42.55
C ALA A 508 -5.70 22.84 -42.00
N ALA A 509 -5.20 23.74 -42.86
CA ALA A 509 -4.33 24.83 -42.45
C ALA A 509 -5.03 25.77 -41.45
N ILE A 510 -6.28 26.16 -41.70
CA ILE A 510 -7.08 26.99 -40.79
C ILE A 510 -7.27 26.29 -39.43
N ALA A 511 -7.61 25.00 -39.43
CA ALA A 511 -7.80 24.22 -38.20
C ALA A 511 -6.52 24.13 -37.35
N ILE A 512 -5.36 23.90 -37.98
CA ILE A 512 -4.05 23.86 -37.32
C ILE A 512 -3.70 25.25 -36.75
N THR A 513 -3.88 26.32 -37.54
CA THR A 513 -3.63 27.70 -37.07
C THR A 513 -4.54 28.09 -35.90
N ALA A 514 -5.82 27.72 -35.93
CA ALA A 514 -6.76 27.93 -34.83
C ALA A 514 -6.36 27.14 -33.57
N GLY A 515 -5.92 25.89 -33.71
CA GLY A 515 -5.41 25.08 -32.60
C GLY A 515 -4.16 25.69 -31.94
N ILE A 516 -3.21 26.19 -32.74
CA ILE A 516 -2.02 26.90 -32.24
C ILE A 516 -2.41 28.19 -31.52
N LEU A 517 -3.30 29.00 -32.09
CA LEU A 517 -3.80 30.22 -31.45
C LEU A 517 -4.54 29.94 -30.13
N PHE A 518 -5.36 28.90 -30.08
CA PHE A 518 -6.05 28.46 -28.86
C PHE A 518 -5.05 28.00 -27.78
N PHE A 519 -4.03 27.23 -28.16
CA PHE A 519 -2.96 26.81 -27.24
C PHE A 519 -2.17 28.00 -26.69
N LEU A 520 -1.76 28.95 -27.56
CA LEU A 520 -1.06 30.17 -27.15
C LEU A 520 -1.94 31.08 -26.26
N TYR A 521 -3.24 31.18 -26.55
CA TYR A 521 -4.19 31.90 -25.70
C TYR A 521 -4.36 31.23 -24.33
N LYS A 522 -4.50 29.89 -24.29
CA LYS A 522 -4.59 29.10 -23.06
C LYS A 522 -3.33 29.26 -22.22
N ARG A 523 -2.14 29.20 -22.84
CA ARG A 523 -0.84 29.47 -22.18
C ARG A 523 -0.80 30.89 -21.60
N ARG A 524 -1.07 31.94 -22.40
CA ARG A 524 -1.15 33.35 -21.94
C ARG A 524 -2.26 33.62 -20.90
N ARG A 525 -3.23 32.71 -20.73
CA ARG A 525 -4.21 32.76 -19.62
C ARG A 525 -3.59 32.21 -18.34
N TRP A 526 -2.96 31.04 -18.39
CA TRP A 526 -2.23 30.48 -17.24
C TRP A 526 -1.08 31.38 -16.78
N ASP A 527 -0.31 31.96 -17.70
CA ASP A 527 0.78 32.91 -17.40
C ASP A 527 0.27 34.25 -16.78
N ARG A 528 -1.05 34.50 -16.76
CA ARG A 528 -1.68 35.64 -16.05
C ARG A 528 -2.33 35.22 -14.74
N ILE A 529 -2.75 33.96 -14.61
CA ILE A 529 -3.23 33.38 -13.35
C ILE A 529 -2.05 33.24 -12.39
N ARG A 530 -0.96 32.59 -12.82
CA ARG A 530 0.25 32.40 -12.01
C ARG A 530 0.81 33.72 -11.46
N ARG A 531 0.91 34.77 -12.28
CA ARG A 531 1.36 36.09 -11.83
C ARG A 531 0.41 36.79 -10.85
N ARG A 532 -0.88 36.48 -10.86
CA ARG A 532 -1.80 36.92 -9.79
C ARG A 532 -1.63 36.10 -8.52
N GLU A 533 -1.35 34.81 -8.62
CA GLU A 533 -1.08 33.93 -7.48
C GLU A 533 0.24 34.31 -6.81
N GLU A 534 1.29 34.59 -7.59
CA GLU A 534 2.58 35.15 -7.12
C GLU A 534 2.37 36.49 -6.41
N GLN A 535 1.62 37.44 -7.01
CA GLN A 535 1.29 38.73 -6.38
C GLN A 535 0.42 38.60 -5.11
N LEU A 536 -0.47 37.61 -5.06
CA LEU A 536 -1.26 37.33 -3.86
C LEU A 536 -0.39 36.72 -2.76
N LEU A 537 0.55 35.84 -3.09
CA LEU A 537 1.53 35.31 -2.13
C LEU A 537 2.41 36.43 -1.58
N GLU A 538 2.98 37.28 -2.44
CA GLU A 538 3.74 38.47 -2.00
C GLU A 538 2.90 39.39 -1.09
N TYR A 539 1.62 39.61 -1.41
CA TYR A 539 0.73 40.42 -0.58
C TYR A 539 0.47 39.79 0.80
N HIS A 540 0.21 38.48 0.86
CA HIS A 540 -0.01 37.79 2.14
C HIS A 540 1.28 37.68 2.96
N ILE A 541 2.44 37.51 2.34
CA ILE A 541 3.76 37.57 3.00
C ILE A 541 4.01 38.98 3.57
N GLN A 542 3.76 40.05 2.80
CA GLN A 542 3.89 41.42 3.31
C GLN A 542 2.85 41.76 4.39
N ALA A 543 1.65 41.18 4.35
CA ALA A 543 0.64 41.35 5.38
C ALA A 543 1.01 40.59 6.68
N GLY A 544 1.51 39.36 6.55
CA GLY A 544 2.04 38.56 7.66
C GLY A 544 3.22 39.24 8.35
N LEU A 545 4.24 39.65 7.59
CA LEU A 545 5.40 40.38 8.12
C LEU A 545 4.99 41.68 8.84
N LYS A 546 3.99 42.42 8.33
CA LYS A 546 3.47 43.62 9.01
C LYS A 546 2.66 43.32 10.27
N ALA A 547 2.03 42.15 10.36
CA ALA A 547 1.36 41.70 11.58
C ALA A 547 2.40 41.27 12.62
N GLU A 548 3.40 40.48 12.22
CA GLU A 548 4.52 40.08 13.07
C GLU A 548 5.33 41.30 13.56
N ASP A 549 5.64 42.28 12.71
CA ASP A 549 6.30 43.53 13.11
C ASP A 549 5.48 44.32 14.16
N ALA A 550 4.14 44.27 14.09
CA ALA A 550 3.26 44.93 15.06
C ALA A 550 3.21 44.20 16.41
N GLU A 551 3.19 42.86 16.42
CA GLU A 551 3.35 42.06 17.65
C GLU A 551 4.76 42.21 18.25
N LEU A 552 5.79 42.22 17.40
CA LEU A 552 7.18 42.36 17.83
C LEU A 552 7.48 43.77 18.38
N ALA A 553 6.85 44.81 17.81
CA ALA A 553 6.90 46.17 18.34
C ALA A 553 6.19 46.31 19.70
N THR A 554 5.12 45.55 19.95
CA THR A 554 4.43 45.56 21.25
C THR A 554 5.14 44.71 22.32
N MET A 555 5.97 43.73 21.94
CA MET A 555 6.76 42.92 22.89
C MET A 555 8.16 43.46 23.23
N ARG A 556 8.75 44.37 22.44
CA ARG A 556 10.17 44.80 22.61
C ARG A 556 10.40 45.87 23.69
N GLY A 557 10.10 45.50 24.94
CA GLY A 557 10.21 46.35 26.13
C GLY A 557 11.53 46.32 26.93
N ARG A 558 12.67 45.89 26.36
CA ARG A 558 14.06 46.08 26.91
C ARG A 558 15.14 45.59 25.92
N PRO A 559 16.39 46.13 25.96
CA PRO A 559 17.44 45.80 24.99
C PRO A 559 18.48 44.78 25.50
N SER A 560 19.03 43.99 24.58
CA SER A 560 20.44 43.59 24.59
C SER A 560 20.92 43.27 23.17
N SER A 561 22.24 43.37 22.96
CA SER A 561 22.95 42.97 21.74
C SER A 561 23.54 41.55 21.91
N SER A 562 24.18 40.87 20.94
CA SER A 562 24.63 41.23 19.58
C SER A 562 24.69 39.96 18.71
N LEU A 563 24.94 40.07 17.40
CA LEU A 563 25.24 38.92 16.53
C LEU A 563 26.19 39.33 15.40
N SER A 564 27.18 38.49 15.09
CA SER A 564 28.23 38.74 14.10
C SER A 564 28.09 37.87 12.84
N ILE A 565 28.65 38.36 11.73
CA ILE A 565 28.56 37.78 10.38
C ILE A 565 29.94 37.23 9.98
N TYR A 566 30.00 36.11 9.26
CA TYR A 566 30.99 35.90 8.17
C TYR A 566 30.53 34.87 7.13
N ARG A 567 31.24 34.80 5.99
CA ARG A 567 30.76 34.29 4.68
C ARG A 567 31.95 33.83 3.81
N ALA A 568 31.84 32.67 3.16
CA ALA A 568 32.69 32.17 2.06
C ALA A 568 31.86 31.17 1.24
N HIS A 569 31.69 31.24 -0.09
CA HIS A 569 32.63 31.18 -1.24
C HIS A 569 32.98 29.73 -1.65
N SER A 570 32.90 29.44 -2.96
CA SER A 570 32.91 28.09 -3.55
C SER A 570 33.15 28.12 -5.07
N ASP A 571 34.25 27.50 -5.51
CA ASP A 571 34.84 27.55 -6.86
C ASP A 571 35.71 26.27 -7.00
N ASP A 572 35.89 25.53 -8.12
CA ASP A 572 35.39 25.59 -9.51
C ASP A 572 35.38 24.15 -10.14
N ILE A 573 35.08 23.98 -11.44
CA ILE A 573 34.75 22.73 -12.17
C ILE A 573 35.97 22.03 -12.83
N SER A 574 35.92 20.69 -13.02
CA SER A 574 36.65 20.02 -14.13
C SER A 574 36.02 18.67 -14.58
N ASP A 575 36.14 18.35 -15.87
CA ASP A 575 35.48 17.22 -16.57
C ASP A 575 36.36 15.98 -16.80
N ARG A 576 35.73 14.78 -16.94
CA ARG A 576 36.12 13.74 -17.94
C ARG A 576 35.08 12.59 -18.08
N PRO A 577 34.81 12.08 -19.31
CA PRO A 577 33.89 10.96 -19.60
C PRO A 577 34.63 9.69 -20.11
N PRO A 578 33.94 8.61 -20.56
CA PRO A 578 32.62 8.09 -20.16
C PRO A 578 32.71 6.65 -19.60
N ALA A 579 31.70 6.22 -18.84
CA ALA A 579 31.47 4.80 -18.51
C ALA A 579 30.01 4.41 -18.76
N TYR A 580 29.78 3.12 -19.05
CA TYR A 580 28.51 2.56 -19.53
C TYR A 580 27.28 2.98 -18.72
N GLN A 581 26.19 3.28 -19.41
CA GLN A 581 24.90 3.63 -18.81
C GLN A 581 24.39 2.50 -17.91
N THR A 582 24.45 2.72 -16.59
CA THR A 582 23.49 2.11 -15.68
C THR A 582 22.08 2.59 -16.03
N LEU A 583 21.08 1.73 -15.83
CA LEU A 583 19.67 2.15 -15.91
C LEU A 583 19.41 3.18 -14.82
N HIS A 584 19.32 4.45 -15.23
CA HIS A 584 19.00 5.57 -14.37
C HIS A 584 17.50 5.54 -14.03
N VAL A 585 17.13 4.67 -13.08
CA VAL A 585 15.82 4.72 -12.42
C VAL A 585 15.68 6.12 -11.80
N PRO A 586 14.72 6.97 -12.22
CA PRO A 586 14.45 8.24 -11.57
C PRO A 586 14.09 8.01 -10.10
N VAL A 587 14.70 8.82 -9.25
CA VAL A 587 14.62 8.72 -7.80
C VAL A 587 13.25 9.13 -7.29
N TYR A 588 12.63 8.31 -6.42
CA TYR A 588 11.58 8.77 -5.51
C TYR A 588 12.14 9.91 -4.64
N ASP A 589 11.69 11.12 -4.93
CA ASP A 589 12.16 12.36 -4.33
C ASP A 589 11.11 12.92 -3.36
N PRO A 590 11.22 12.63 -2.05
CA PRO A 590 10.30 13.16 -1.05
C PRO A 590 10.50 14.65 -0.77
N SER A 591 11.53 15.30 -1.32
CA SER A 591 11.73 16.75 -1.11
C SER A 591 10.61 17.60 -1.71
N ARG A 592 9.88 17.04 -2.69
CA ARG A 592 8.66 17.60 -3.31
C ARG A 592 7.47 17.78 -2.35
N TYR A 593 7.58 17.29 -1.11
CA TYR A 593 6.54 17.40 -0.07
C TYR A 593 7.00 18.22 1.15
N ARG A 594 8.09 19.00 1.03
CA ARG A 594 8.64 19.78 2.16
C ARG A 594 7.82 21.02 2.54
N ASP A 595 7.11 21.60 1.57
CA ASP A 595 6.44 22.89 1.74
C ASP A 595 5.08 22.74 2.44
N ILE A 596 5.12 22.45 3.75
CA ILE A 596 3.97 22.46 4.66
C ILE A 596 4.35 23.29 5.89
N ASP A 597 3.98 24.56 5.89
CA ASP A 597 4.09 25.42 7.07
C ASP A 597 3.28 24.82 8.24
N ILE A 598 3.85 24.92 9.44
CA ILE A 598 3.26 24.36 10.67
C ILE A 598 2.74 25.54 11.50
N PRO A 599 1.42 25.73 11.63
CA PRO A 599 0.86 26.67 12.59
C PRO A 599 1.33 26.33 14.00
N PRO A 600 1.75 27.30 14.83
CA PRO A 600 2.29 27.03 16.15
C PRO A 600 1.24 26.35 17.04
N ALA A 601 1.58 25.16 17.55
CA ALA A 601 0.70 24.41 18.44
C ALA A 601 0.63 25.09 19.82
N VAL A 602 -0.58 25.51 20.22
CA VAL A 602 -0.84 26.03 21.57
C VAL A 602 -0.52 24.94 22.60
N GLN A 603 0.34 25.25 23.56
CA GLN A 603 0.75 24.30 24.59
C GLN A 603 -0.41 23.98 25.55
N PHE A 604 -0.78 22.70 25.64
CA PHE A 604 -1.67 22.22 26.70
C PHE A 604 -0.90 22.10 28.01
N SER A 605 -1.09 23.05 28.93
CA SER A 605 -0.62 22.96 30.31
C SER A 605 -1.35 21.83 31.05
N ALA A 606 -0.64 20.76 31.40
CA ALA A 606 -1.19 19.63 32.12
C ALA A 606 -1.65 20.03 33.54
N MET A 607 -2.96 19.91 33.82
CA MET A 607 -3.48 20.04 35.19
C MET A 607 -3.00 18.85 36.03
N ARG A 608 -2.21 19.12 37.06
CA ARG A 608 -1.86 18.12 38.08
C ARG A 608 -3.07 17.89 39.00
N GLN A 609 -3.53 16.65 39.12
CA GLN A 609 -4.37 16.26 40.26
C GLN A 609 -3.48 16.04 41.52
N PRO A 610 -3.94 16.42 42.72
CA PRO A 610 -3.26 16.11 43.98
C PRO A 610 -3.47 14.65 44.39
N PRO A 611 -2.55 14.04 45.17
CA PRO A 611 -2.67 12.65 45.59
C PRO A 611 -3.72 12.45 46.69
N PHE A 612 -4.48 11.35 46.60
CA PHE A 612 -5.33 10.87 47.68
C PHE A 612 -4.51 10.10 48.74
N GLN A 613 -4.87 10.28 50.02
CA GLN A 613 -4.54 9.35 51.10
C GLN A 613 -5.84 8.87 51.78
N PRO A 614 -5.89 7.63 52.32
CA PRO A 614 -7.10 7.07 52.91
C PRO A 614 -7.28 7.48 54.38
N VAL A 615 -8.54 7.63 54.81
CA VAL A 615 -8.93 7.71 56.22
C VAL A 615 -10.25 6.95 56.41
N ASP A 616 -10.34 6.17 57.48
CA ASP A 616 -11.51 5.35 57.84
C ASP A 616 -12.51 6.08 58.76
N ASN A 617 -13.79 5.71 58.62
CA ASN A 617 -14.85 5.70 59.65
C ASN A 617 -15.44 7.01 60.22
N ALA A 618 -16.58 6.81 60.90
CA ALA A 618 -17.23 7.67 61.92
C ALA A 618 -18.13 8.85 61.48
N SER A 619 -19.34 8.51 61.04
CA SER A 619 -20.62 8.81 61.74
C SER A 619 -21.15 10.26 61.93
N VAL A 620 -22.46 10.38 61.58
CA VAL A 620 -23.54 11.06 62.34
C VAL A 620 -23.85 12.57 62.13
N ARG A 621 -25.18 12.81 62.08
CA ARG A 621 -25.97 14.06 61.98
C ARG A 621 -25.95 14.77 60.62
N ASP A 622 -27.08 15.02 59.94
CA ASP A 622 -28.45 15.48 60.34
C ASP A 622 -28.55 17.00 60.45
N SER A 623 -29.21 17.62 59.46
CA SER A 623 -30.17 18.70 59.67
C SER A 623 -31.00 18.92 58.39
N SER A 624 -32.29 19.17 58.58
CA SER A 624 -33.27 19.40 57.51
C SER A 624 -33.50 20.88 57.22
N HIS A 625 -34.01 21.22 56.03
CA HIS A 625 -35.14 22.17 55.91
C HIS A 625 -35.96 21.93 54.62
N LEU A 626 -37.28 21.73 54.82
CA LEU A 626 -38.42 22.50 54.28
C LEU A 626 -38.41 22.93 52.80
N ARG A 627 -39.53 22.84 52.04
CA ARG A 627 -40.95 22.59 52.41
C ARG A 627 -41.75 21.99 51.24
N ASN A 628 -42.87 21.30 51.55
CA ASN A 628 -43.89 20.85 50.59
C ASN A 628 -44.83 21.99 50.15
N GLU A 629 -45.62 21.72 49.08
CA GLU A 629 -47.07 21.99 48.84
C GLU A 629 -47.34 22.21 47.32
N HIS A 630 -48.44 21.75 46.68
CA HIS A 630 -49.56 20.92 47.13
C HIS A 630 -50.19 20.07 45.97
N VAL A 631 -50.58 18.84 46.31
CA VAL A 631 -51.48 17.83 45.67
C VAL A 631 -52.32 18.20 44.42
N SER A 632 -52.41 17.24 43.48
CA SER A 632 -53.65 16.87 42.76
C SER A 632 -53.60 15.39 42.33
N HIS A 633 -54.66 14.61 42.58
CA HIS A 633 -54.79 13.20 42.15
C HIS A 633 -55.86 13.05 41.07
N LEU A 634 -55.63 12.16 40.10
CA LEU A 634 -56.66 11.29 39.51
C LEU A 634 -56.04 9.90 39.25
N ASN A 635 -56.86 8.86 39.24
CA ASN A 635 -56.45 7.46 39.06
C ASN A 635 -56.61 7.04 37.59
N ASP A 636 -55.85 6.02 37.16
CA ASP A 636 -56.46 4.76 36.68
C ASP A 636 -55.43 3.62 36.55
N ASP A 637 -55.89 2.42 36.91
CA ASP A 637 -55.46 1.05 36.57
C ASP A 637 -53.98 0.57 36.48
N SER A 638 -53.85 -0.75 36.55
CA SER A 638 -52.62 -1.58 36.58
C SER A 638 -52.91 -2.91 35.84
N PRO A 639 -51.94 -3.81 35.54
CA PRO A 639 -50.54 -3.86 35.96
C PRO A 639 -49.50 -4.16 34.81
N LEU A 640 -48.26 -4.44 35.21
CA LEU A 640 -47.10 -4.82 34.38
C LEU A 640 -47.27 -6.13 33.56
N PRO A 641 -46.48 -6.28 32.49
CA PRO A 641 -45.71 -7.52 32.29
C PRO A 641 -44.19 -7.31 32.08
N GLN A 642 -43.43 -8.40 32.03
CA GLN A 642 -41.95 -8.44 32.11
C GLN A 642 -41.24 -8.65 30.76
N LEU A 643 -39.92 -8.46 30.76
CA LEU A 643 -39.00 -8.64 29.62
C LEU A 643 -38.82 -10.10 29.19
N LEU A 644 -38.65 -10.33 27.89
CA LEU A 644 -38.43 -11.65 27.27
C LEU A 644 -36.94 -12.03 27.16
N GLN A 645 -36.67 -13.34 27.16
CA GLN A 645 -35.38 -13.95 26.79
C GLN A 645 -35.50 -14.74 25.46
N PRO A 646 -34.43 -14.91 24.68
CA PRO A 646 -34.43 -15.70 23.45
C PRO A 646 -34.40 -17.23 23.70
N PRO A 647 -34.91 -18.06 22.78
CA PRO A 647 -35.07 -19.50 22.98
C PRO A 647 -33.82 -20.35 22.64
N GLY A 648 -33.77 -21.56 23.21
CA GLY A 648 -32.80 -22.61 22.87
C GLY A 648 -33.30 -23.61 21.81
N PRO A 649 -32.45 -24.54 21.35
CA PRO A 649 -32.77 -25.49 20.28
C PRO A 649 -33.62 -26.69 20.74
N ALA A 650 -34.42 -27.24 19.83
CA ALA A 650 -35.25 -28.43 20.05
C ALA A 650 -34.62 -29.72 19.46
N PHE A 651 -35.04 -30.87 19.98
CA PHE A 651 -34.62 -32.22 19.56
C PHE A 651 -35.85 -33.12 19.35
N LEU A 652 -35.94 -33.81 18.21
CA LEU A 652 -36.82 -34.96 17.84
C LEU A 652 -36.67 -35.16 16.30
N GLY A 653 -36.59 -36.37 15.71
CA GLY A 653 -36.42 -37.72 16.24
C GLY A 653 -36.54 -38.80 15.14
N ALA A 654 -36.10 -40.05 15.43
CA ALA A 654 -36.29 -41.30 14.66
C ALA A 654 -35.48 -41.55 13.35
N SER A 655 -35.54 -42.82 12.89
CA SER A 655 -34.76 -43.53 11.84
C SER A 655 -35.75 -44.31 10.91
N PRO A 656 -35.40 -45.21 9.95
CA PRO A 656 -34.13 -45.93 9.61
C PRO A 656 -33.68 -45.67 8.13
N ASP A 657 -32.84 -46.42 7.38
CA ASP A 657 -32.40 -47.83 7.44
C ASP A 657 -31.13 -48.12 6.57
N SER A 658 -30.48 -49.27 6.83
CA SER A 658 -29.46 -49.97 5.99
C SER A 658 -28.09 -49.28 5.77
N THR A 659 -26.96 -49.96 5.49
CA THR A 659 -26.68 -51.40 5.32
C THR A 659 -25.55 -51.90 6.24
N ARG A 660 -25.46 -53.22 6.44
CA ARG A 660 -24.28 -53.90 7.02
C ARG A 660 -23.06 -53.79 6.09
N ASP A 661 -21.86 -53.90 6.66
CA ASP A 661 -21.04 -55.09 6.38
C ASP A 661 -20.10 -55.45 7.54
N SER A 662 -19.75 -56.72 7.69
CA SER A 662 -18.93 -57.20 8.82
C SER A 662 -18.26 -58.54 8.53
N ILE A 663 -16.93 -58.59 8.59
CA ILE A 663 -16.14 -59.82 8.50
C ILE A 663 -15.14 -59.87 9.68
N GLN A 664 -15.00 -61.06 10.26
CA GLN A 664 -14.12 -61.38 11.40
C GLN A 664 -12.67 -61.66 10.87
N SER A 665 -11.65 -62.11 11.61
CA SER A 665 -11.54 -62.83 12.89
C SER A 665 -10.08 -62.85 13.33
N ASP A 666 -9.83 -62.84 14.65
CA ASP A 666 -8.91 -63.72 15.41
C ASP A 666 -7.42 -63.90 15.02
N THR A 667 -6.43 -64.14 15.91
CA THR A 667 -6.23 -64.20 17.39
C THR A 667 -4.67 -64.26 17.61
N LEU A 668 -3.98 -64.34 18.77
CA LEU A 668 -4.22 -64.42 20.23
C LEU A 668 -2.91 -64.04 20.98
N PHE A 669 -2.94 -63.93 22.33
CA PHE A 669 -1.80 -63.94 23.28
C PHE A 669 -0.80 -62.75 23.24
N GLN A 670 -0.18 -62.28 24.33
CA GLN A 670 -0.29 -62.48 25.81
C GLN A 670 0.21 -61.16 26.46
N ALA A 671 -0.40 -60.50 27.46
CA ALA A 671 -0.66 -60.86 28.86
C ALA A 671 0.60 -61.29 29.65
N THR A 672 0.94 -60.81 30.87
CA THR A 672 0.47 -59.70 31.75
C THR A 672 1.58 -59.38 32.79
N VAL A 673 1.49 -58.24 33.50
CA VAL A 673 2.32 -57.79 34.64
C VAL A 673 2.57 -58.85 35.73
N VAL A 674 3.77 -58.79 36.35
CA VAL A 674 4.13 -59.45 37.63
C VAL A 674 4.70 -58.37 38.60
N PRO A 675 4.44 -58.40 39.92
CA PRO A 675 4.62 -57.26 40.83
C PRO A 675 5.95 -57.22 41.62
N ALA A 676 6.04 -56.28 42.57
CA ALA A 676 7.23 -55.91 43.34
C ALA A 676 7.57 -56.85 44.52
N ASP A 677 8.80 -56.67 45.04
CA ASP A 677 9.33 -57.27 46.28
C ASP A 677 9.93 -56.19 47.20
N SER A 678 10.25 -56.49 48.46
CA SER A 678 10.34 -55.49 49.54
C SER A 678 11.57 -55.56 50.48
N SER A 679 12.20 -54.41 50.77
CA SER A 679 13.04 -54.24 51.99
C SER A 679 13.35 -52.77 52.37
N THR A 680 12.71 -52.30 53.45
CA THR A 680 13.25 -51.47 54.57
C THR A 680 14.24 -50.27 54.37
N LEU A 681 13.88 -49.19 55.09
CA LEU A 681 14.71 -48.25 55.90
C LEU A 681 15.18 -46.86 55.38
N ASN A 682 14.63 -45.85 56.08
CA ASN A 682 15.20 -44.55 56.51
C ASN A 682 15.41 -43.35 55.56
N GLN A 683 14.67 -42.26 55.90
CA GLN A 683 15.06 -40.83 55.87
C GLN A 683 15.22 -40.16 54.47
N THR A 684 14.78 -38.92 54.20
CA THR A 684 14.04 -37.90 55.00
C THR A 684 13.28 -36.91 54.08
N ALA A 685 12.60 -35.92 54.69
CA ALA A 685 11.98 -34.72 54.06
C ALA A 685 10.60 -34.91 53.37
N ARG A 686 9.84 -33.79 53.29
CA ARG A 686 8.41 -33.74 52.90
C ARG A 686 8.20 -32.91 51.63
N LEU A 687 7.24 -33.30 50.79
CA LEU A 687 6.64 -32.46 49.74
C LEU A 687 5.10 -32.58 49.74
N PRO A 688 4.34 -31.48 49.89
CA PRO A 688 2.88 -31.50 49.79
C PRO A 688 2.36 -31.17 48.38
N ARG A 689 1.68 -32.16 47.78
CA ARG A 689 0.52 -32.10 46.85
C ARG A 689 0.32 -30.85 45.96
N ARG A 690 0.29 -31.07 44.64
CA ARG A 690 -0.33 -30.16 43.64
C ARG A 690 -1.86 -30.04 43.84
N PRO A 691 -2.45 -28.84 43.69
CA PRO A 691 -3.87 -28.67 43.32
C PRO A 691 -4.11 -28.84 41.81
N LYS A 692 -5.39 -28.90 41.41
CA LYS A 692 -5.84 -28.89 39.99
C LYS A 692 -5.90 -27.45 39.43
N PRO A 693 -5.82 -27.25 38.10
CA PRO A 693 -5.87 -25.92 37.51
C PRO A 693 -7.25 -25.26 37.65
N VAL A 694 -7.24 -23.94 37.87
CA VAL A 694 -8.43 -23.07 37.82
C VAL A 694 -8.34 -22.23 36.56
N LEU A 695 -9.42 -22.15 35.77
CA LEU A 695 -9.52 -21.15 34.71
C LEU A 695 -9.79 -19.77 35.33
N SER A 696 -8.90 -18.82 35.08
CA SER A 696 -9.16 -17.40 35.32
C SER A 696 -9.18 -16.65 33.99
N ARG A 697 -10.34 -16.10 33.63
CA ARG A 697 -10.40 -14.94 32.72
C ARG A 697 -9.63 -13.79 33.37
N LEU A 698 -8.92 -13.00 32.58
CA LEU A 698 -8.52 -11.65 32.97
C LEU A 698 -8.97 -10.66 31.90
N ILE A 699 -9.60 -9.59 32.36
CA ILE A 699 -10.19 -8.52 31.55
C ILE A 699 -9.22 -7.33 31.55
N THR A 700 -9.38 -6.46 30.56
CA THR A 700 -8.68 -5.17 30.39
C THR A 700 -8.59 -4.34 31.67
N ASN A 701 -7.44 -3.68 31.89
CA ASN A 701 -7.35 -2.24 32.22
C ASN A 701 -5.87 -1.80 32.33
N LEU A 702 -5.68 -0.47 32.47
CA LEU A 702 -4.48 0.38 32.35
C LEU A 702 -4.42 1.07 30.97
N ASN A 703 -4.81 2.35 30.85
CA ASN A 703 -4.27 3.58 31.46
C ASN A 703 -2.97 4.02 30.79
#